data_AF-A0A1F3BI96-F1
#
_entry.id   AF-A0A1F3BI96-F1
#
_cell.length_a   1.000
_cell.length_b   1.000
_cell.length_c   1.000
_cell.angle_alpha   90.00
_cell.angle_beta   90.00
_cell.angle_gamma   90.00
#
_symmetry.space_group_name_H-M   'P 1'
#
loop_
_entity.id
_entity.type
_entity.pdbx_description
1 polymer ?
#
loop_
_entity_poly.entity_id
_entity_poly.type
_entity_poly.pdbx_seq_one_letter_code
_entity_poly.pdbx_strand_id
1 'polypeptide(L)'
;MKISKKKYRALFGRKTKFLKDNGSPLEWRKGDFEQILKNTNRNLLKLNIALRMWEQKNSQSNPIAFDEIDSKKILQYFFEEHNLNKVKSDVLYTYCLLYKNDIPFIPIRSAYEENILLRKKGIILQYYKSDFFFFPHKEYAQLIYDSFNYIDNGISNDKKLSLALNYIHNFDTDENKLGLKFIITKLHYSDDKEILGQILNNEKVADLLRNEIKDSEIKFSQVITTLNILFLHSEKIEKERLSEYYDTYLTFFKTNKLSLFLEEHYLAFTRLIQISNLLDIELKEEFIAVVLRKNEKTNTNSIVELTLRISRKSRESETILRILHSFTFPDWLKMIVDLPRLPNITNSLSELNTSAEAKKLLSGLIRNIDWEKQYVNAKSLKIDQFVKSLREINRIDASIGSNVSRYFFQRAFKESLFKVKLNSANLSEYSKALSDLSKIDSDFVKNQLAKDLKENVVFEKFANEPSISNFTARALELRKQFEDAKSYFEVLNQIVLSDSFIKKIQSENNLNYLLIFTEFAEKYLNFEETILKQETSKVITKIIAGIPNKLEALSNPKFLNVENLDSDFIDSITNKEIEKYFESNKITYAEDLFRVLSSIDKNKTIEKFKKLNSAVLIRAFLNPELNFSQTLENINKLKNKVYKDEIDNCNFKITEILDGYLSRYTKDFRRYNRVGISDFFKGYYFGICIEQNTIERHCKADLLKKLSSSNHNNFEIASLFQFLRRLSEITNNKIDKELTEFLKLNTDNFIEVIKNEEITKTLSGLCELALTKFDMYGDYLLFNAKKIIIKKVEQRKKDEIYRVKLIPDLEKIAKDKAKIILKELKI
;
A
#
# COMPACT_ATOMS: atom_id res chain seq x y z
N MET A 1 -13.89 -37.62 -4.88
CA MET A 1 -13.42 -36.88 -6.08
C MET A 1 -14.04 -37.47 -7.35
N LYS A 2 -14.90 -36.73 -8.08
CA LYS A 2 -15.50 -37.20 -9.35
C LYS A 2 -14.46 -37.15 -10.48
N ILE A 3 -14.23 -38.25 -11.17
CA ILE A 3 -13.20 -38.35 -12.22
C ILE A 3 -13.76 -38.06 -13.61
N SER A 4 -12.91 -37.52 -14.50
CA SER A 4 -13.26 -37.28 -15.89
C SER A 4 -13.60 -38.59 -16.62
N LYS A 5 -14.64 -38.54 -17.45
CA LYS A 5 -15.13 -39.65 -18.27
C LYS A 5 -14.02 -40.32 -19.09
N LYS A 6 -13.04 -39.53 -19.57
CA LYS A 6 -11.88 -40.01 -20.35
C LYS A 6 -10.94 -40.91 -19.53
N LYS A 7 -10.62 -40.53 -18.29
CA LYS A 7 -9.75 -41.32 -17.40
C LYS A 7 -10.44 -42.62 -16.95
N TYR A 8 -11.75 -42.55 -16.72
CA TYR A 8 -12.59 -43.71 -16.39
C TYR A 8 -12.61 -44.76 -17.51
N ARG A 9 -12.82 -44.33 -18.77
CA ARG A 9 -12.77 -45.20 -19.96
C ARG A 9 -11.40 -45.87 -20.12
N ALA A 10 -10.31 -45.13 -19.90
CA ALA A 10 -8.97 -45.66 -20.06
C ALA A 10 -8.62 -46.75 -19.03
N LEU A 11 -8.98 -46.53 -17.75
CA LEU A 11 -8.77 -47.51 -16.68
C LEU A 11 -9.58 -48.77 -16.91
N PHE A 12 -10.87 -48.61 -17.22
CA PHE A 12 -11.77 -49.71 -17.49
C PHE A 12 -11.31 -50.53 -18.71
N GLY A 13 -10.98 -49.85 -19.82
CA GLY A 13 -10.49 -50.50 -21.04
C GLY A 13 -9.18 -51.26 -20.86
N ARG A 14 -8.22 -50.73 -20.09
CA ARG A 14 -6.96 -51.42 -19.77
C ARG A 14 -7.20 -52.69 -18.95
N LYS A 15 -8.10 -52.63 -17.97
CA LYS A 15 -8.41 -53.76 -17.10
C LYS A 15 -9.18 -54.86 -17.84
N THR A 16 -10.14 -54.50 -18.69
CA THR A 16 -10.83 -55.48 -19.57
C THR A 16 -9.84 -56.15 -20.52
N LYS A 17 -8.90 -55.39 -21.10
CA LYS A 17 -7.85 -55.96 -21.95
C LYS A 17 -6.98 -56.94 -21.17
N PHE A 18 -6.47 -56.55 -20.00
CA PHE A 18 -5.68 -57.43 -19.13
C PHE A 18 -6.42 -58.72 -18.74
N LEU A 19 -7.72 -58.64 -18.43
CA LEU A 19 -8.54 -59.81 -18.08
C LEU A 19 -8.79 -60.75 -19.27
N LYS A 20 -8.85 -60.22 -20.49
CA LYS A 20 -8.89 -61.02 -21.72
C LYS A 20 -7.54 -61.68 -22.03
N ASP A 21 -6.45 -60.97 -21.76
CA ASP A 21 -5.10 -61.43 -22.08
C ASP A 21 -4.59 -62.48 -21.06
N ASN A 22 -5.02 -62.42 -19.79
CA ASN A 22 -4.49 -63.25 -18.69
C ASN A 22 -5.55 -64.10 -17.95
N GLY A 23 -6.82 -64.06 -18.33
CA GLY A 23 -7.93 -64.75 -17.66
C GLY A 23 -8.51 -65.91 -18.48
N SER A 24 -9.27 -66.78 -17.78
CA SER A 24 -10.08 -67.89 -18.32
C SER A 24 -10.85 -67.50 -19.61
N PRO A 25 -11.15 -68.45 -20.54
CA PRO A 25 -11.80 -68.22 -21.86
C PRO A 25 -13.25 -67.66 -21.82
N LEU A 26 -13.65 -67.02 -20.72
CA LEU A 26 -14.97 -66.47 -20.46
C LEU A 26 -15.20 -65.16 -21.24
N GLU A 27 -16.44 -64.98 -21.71
CA GLU A 27 -16.85 -63.79 -22.46
C GLU A 27 -17.12 -62.60 -21.52
N TRP A 28 -16.15 -61.69 -21.37
CA TRP A 28 -16.29 -60.49 -20.53
C TRP A 28 -17.21 -59.44 -21.17
N ARG A 29 -18.49 -59.42 -20.76
CA ARG A 29 -19.51 -58.45 -21.25
C ARG A 29 -19.54 -57.16 -20.44
N LYS A 30 -19.17 -56.05 -21.08
CA LYS A 30 -19.13 -54.72 -20.45
C LYS A 30 -20.51 -54.05 -20.30
N GLY A 31 -21.41 -54.26 -21.25
CA GLY A 31 -22.69 -53.54 -21.34
C GLY A 31 -22.56 -52.01 -21.53
N ASP A 32 -23.56 -51.24 -21.08
CA ASP A 32 -23.65 -49.77 -21.27
C ASP A 32 -22.72 -48.98 -20.33
N PHE A 33 -21.86 -48.16 -20.92
CA PHE A 33 -20.90 -47.34 -20.21
C PHE A 33 -21.54 -46.20 -19.40
N GLU A 34 -22.67 -45.62 -19.83
CA GLU A 34 -23.34 -44.59 -19.02
C GLU A 34 -23.96 -45.20 -17.77
N GLN A 35 -24.56 -46.39 -17.89
CA GLN A 35 -25.04 -47.15 -16.75
C GLN A 35 -23.91 -47.52 -15.77
N ILE A 36 -22.73 -47.89 -16.27
CA ILE A 36 -21.54 -48.13 -15.41
C ILE A 36 -21.14 -46.87 -14.62
N LEU A 37 -21.08 -45.71 -15.28
CA LEU A 37 -20.76 -44.44 -14.63
C LEU A 37 -21.79 -44.08 -13.55
N LYS A 38 -23.07 -44.41 -13.80
CA LYS A 38 -24.17 -44.22 -12.86
C LYS A 38 -24.06 -45.16 -11.65
N ASN A 39 -23.88 -46.46 -11.88
CA ASN A 39 -23.80 -47.48 -10.82
C ASN A 39 -22.64 -47.24 -9.84
N THR A 40 -21.51 -46.79 -10.36
CA THR A 40 -20.30 -46.50 -9.56
C THR A 40 -20.23 -45.06 -9.04
N ASN A 41 -21.19 -44.21 -9.43
CA ASN A 41 -21.22 -42.77 -9.16
C ASN A 41 -19.89 -42.06 -9.48
N ARG A 42 -19.19 -42.50 -10.55
CA ARG A 42 -17.86 -42.00 -10.95
C ARG A 42 -16.80 -42.05 -9.84
N ASN A 43 -16.95 -42.95 -8.87
CA ASN A 43 -16.01 -43.18 -7.77
C ASN A 43 -15.06 -44.34 -8.14
N LEU A 44 -13.74 -44.14 -8.02
CA LEU A 44 -12.75 -45.17 -8.37
C LEU A 44 -12.74 -46.34 -7.40
N LEU A 45 -13.01 -46.10 -6.13
CA LEU A 45 -13.05 -47.16 -5.13
C LEU A 45 -14.25 -48.08 -5.41
N LYS A 46 -15.42 -47.51 -5.68
CA LYS A 46 -16.59 -48.28 -6.18
C LYS A 46 -16.29 -49.01 -7.49
N LEU A 47 -15.56 -48.40 -8.43
CA LEU A 47 -15.14 -49.07 -9.67
C LEU A 47 -14.28 -50.29 -9.38
N ASN A 48 -13.29 -50.14 -8.50
CA ASN A 48 -12.34 -51.21 -8.17
C ASN A 48 -13.06 -52.38 -7.49
N ILE A 49 -13.98 -52.09 -6.57
CA ILE A 49 -14.82 -53.09 -5.91
C ILE A 49 -15.70 -53.80 -6.93
N ALA A 50 -16.38 -53.04 -7.81
CA ALA A 50 -17.20 -53.62 -8.88
C ALA A 50 -16.37 -54.52 -9.81
N LEU A 51 -15.14 -54.11 -10.17
CA LEU A 51 -14.22 -54.90 -10.99
C LEU A 51 -13.82 -56.21 -10.32
N ARG A 52 -13.50 -56.20 -9.02
CA ARG A 52 -13.23 -57.43 -8.26
C ARG A 52 -14.44 -58.35 -8.17
N MET A 53 -15.62 -57.78 -7.91
CA MET A 53 -16.88 -58.52 -7.92
C MET A 53 -17.12 -59.17 -9.29
N TRP A 54 -16.89 -58.43 -10.37
CA TRP A 54 -17.02 -58.93 -11.74
C TRP A 54 -16.06 -60.07 -12.04
N GLU A 55 -14.80 -59.93 -11.61
CA GLU A 55 -13.79 -60.99 -11.72
C GLU A 55 -14.20 -62.27 -11.00
N GLN A 56 -14.70 -62.14 -9.77
CA GLN A 56 -15.11 -63.29 -8.95
C GLN A 56 -16.42 -63.93 -9.42
N LYS A 57 -17.39 -63.16 -9.92
CA LYS A 57 -18.68 -63.70 -10.39
C LYS A 57 -18.54 -64.40 -11.74
N ASN A 58 -17.69 -63.89 -12.62
CA ASN A 58 -17.47 -64.53 -13.91
C ASN A 58 -16.61 -65.80 -13.81
N SER A 59 -15.81 -65.97 -12.75
CA SER A 59 -15.13 -67.25 -12.48
C SER A 59 -16.07 -68.34 -11.93
N GLN A 60 -17.36 -68.05 -11.73
CA GLN A 60 -18.42 -68.98 -11.32
C GLN A 60 -19.33 -69.31 -12.52
N SER A 61 -20.16 -70.35 -12.42
CA SER A 61 -21.01 -70.90 -13.50
C SER A 61 -22.13 -69.98 -14.04
N ASN A 62 -22.21 -68.70 -13.62
CA ASN A 62 -23.20 -67.73 -14.08
C ASN A 62 -22.59 -66.32 -14.28
N PRO A 63 -22.12 -65.97 -15.50
CA PRO A 63 -21.45 -64.70 -15.77
C PRO A 63 -22.42 -63.51 -15.79
N ILE A 64 -21.99 -62.36 -15.26
CA ILE A 64 -22.77 -61.12 -15.17
C ILE A 64 -22.16 -60.02 -16.06
N ALA A 65 -22.99 -59.18 -16.68
CA ALA A 65 -22.50 -58.00 -17.38
C ALA A 65 -22.07 -56.90 -16.39
N PHE A 66 -21.05 -56.12 -16.72
CA PHE A 66 -20.50 -55.14 -15.77
C PHE A 66 -21.49 -54.01 -15.41
N ASP A 67 -22.31 -53.58 -16.37
CA ASP A 67 -23.37 -52.59 -16.18
C ASP A 67 -24.55 -53.10 -15.34
N GLU A 68 -24.66 -54.40 -15.10
CA GLU A 68 -25.64 -55.00 -14.19
C GLU A 68 -25.16 -55.03 -12.72
N ILE A 69 -23.89 -54.69 -12.47
CA ILE A 69 -23.33 -54.50 -11.12
C ILE A 69 -23.72 -53.09 -10.65
N ASP A 70 -24.88 -53.01 -10.00
CA ASP A 70 -25.40 -51.75 -9.46
C ASP A 70 -24.74 -51.35 -8.13
N SER A 71 -25.04 -50.14 -7.64
CA SER A 71 -24.46 -49.66 -6.38
C SER A 71 -24.84 -50.51 -5.18
N LYS A 72 -25.98 -51.21 -5.18
CA LYS A 72 -26.42 -52.05 -4.05
C LYS A 72 -25.56 -53.30 -3.96
N LYS A 73 -25.35 -53.97 -5.10
CA LYS A 73 -24.44 -55.11 -5.24
C LYS A 73 -23.02 -54.76 -4.83
N ILE A 74 -22.52 -53.57 -5.22
CA ILE A 74 -21.19 -53.09 -4.82
C ILE A 74 -21.08 -52.93 -3.29
N LEU A 75 -22.08 -52.35 -2.65
CA LEU A 75 -22.08 -52.14 -1.19
C LEU A 75 -22.17 -53.46 -0.43
N GLN A 76 -23.04 -54.37 -0.87
CA GLN A 76 -23.15 -55.71 -0.28
C GLN A 76 -21.83 -56.48 -0.40
N TYR A 77 -21.25 -56.51 -1.61
CA TYR A 77 -20.00 -57.20 -1.86
C TYR A 77 -18.86 -56.62 -1.02
N PHE A 78 -18.75 -55.29 -0.92
CA PHE A 78 -17.76 -54.65 -0.06
C PHE A 78 -17.93 -55.04 1.42
N PHE A 79 -19.17 -55.08 1.92
CA PHE A 79 -19.49 -55.48 3.29
C PHE A 79 -19.03 -56.91 3.59
N GLU A 80 -19.28 -57.85 2.67
CA GLU A 80 -18.89 -59.25 2.78
C GLU A 80 -17.37 -59.44 2.63
N GLU A 81 -16.75 -58.90 1.57
CA GLU A 81 -15.32 -59.04 1.27
C GLU A 81 -14.46 -58.51 2.43
N HIS A 82 -14.84 -57.37 3.01
CA HIS A 82 -14.10 -56.74 4.10
C HIS A 82 -14.47 -57.28 5.50
N ASN A 83 -15.32 -58.33 5.56
CA ASN A 83 -15.82 -58.92 6.82
C ASN A 83 -16.34 -57.86 7.80
N LEU A 84 -17.11 -56.88 7.28
CA LEU A 84 -17.53 -55.74 8.10
C LEU A 84 -18.51 -56.16 9.20
N ASN A 85 -19.23 -57.26 9.03
CA ASN A 85 -20.08 -57.86 10.09
C ASN A 85 -19.32 -58.16 11.39
N LYS A 86 -18.02 -58.47 11.34
CA LYS A 86 -17.19 -58.76 12.52
C LYS A 86 -16.75 -57.51 13.29
N VAL A 87 -16.93 -56.33 12.72
CA VAL A 87 -16.47 -55.04 13.28
C VAL A 87 -17.55 -53.97 13.27
N LYS A 88 -18.75 -54.31 12.80
CA LYS A 88 -19.89 -53.41 12.75
C LYS A 88 -20.30 -53.08 14.18
N SER A 89 -20.16 -51.82 14.55
CA SER A 89 -20.59 -51.27 15.83
C SER A 89 -21.03 -49.83 15.67
N ASP A 90 -21.78 -49.32 16.64
CA ASP A 90 -22.16 -47.89 16.68
C ASP A 90 -20.92 -46.98 16.74
N VAL A 91 -19.81 -47.46 17.32
CA VAL A 91 -18.53 -46.73 17.39
C VAL A 91 -17.92 -46.56 16.00
N LEU A 92 -17.77 -47.64 15.25
CA LEU A 92 -17.29 -47.56 13.86
C LEU A 92 -18.24 -46.71 13.01
N TYR A 93 -19.54 -46.81 13.24
CA TYR A 93 -20.53 -46.06 12.48
C TYR A 93 -20.44 -44.55 12.75
N THR A 94 -20.23 -44.18 14.02
CA THR A 94 -19.96 -42.81 14.48
C THR A 94 -18.71 -42.24 13.81
N TYR A 95 -17.60 -42.98 13.82
CA TYR A 95 -16.36 -42.53 13.18
C TYR A 95 -16.54 -42.32 11.67
N CYS A 96 -17.28 -43.20 11.00
CA CYS A 96 -17.61 -43.03 9.58
C CYS A 96 -18.48 -41.79 9.33
N LEU A 97 -19.48 -41.54 10.19
CA LEU A 97 -20.34 -40.36 10.13
C LEU A 97 -19.53 -39.05 10.24
N LEU A 98 -18.55 -39.01 11.15
CA LEU A 98 -17.66 -37.86 11.32
C LEU A 98 -16.73 -37.70 10.12
N TYR A 99 -15.98 -38.75 9.76
CA TYR A 99 -14.92 -38.63 8.77
C TYR A 99 -15.43 -38.45 7.34
N LYS A 100 -16.60 -39.01 7.00
CA LYS A 100 -17.25 -38.72 5.70
C LYS A 100 -17.64 -37.25 5.54
N ASN A 101 -17.71 -36.51 6.64
CA ASN A 101 -17.94 -35.06 6.69
C ASN A 101 -16.64 -34.25 6.91
N ASP A 102 -15.47 -34.86 6.71
CA ASP A 102 -14.14 -34.27 6.95
C ASP A 102 -13.91 -33.82 8.40
N ILE A 103 -14.46 -34.58 9.36
CA ILE A 103 -14.25 -34.37 10.79
C ILE A 103 -13.29 -35.46 11.30
N PRO A 104 -12.03 -35.12 11.63
CA PRO A 104 -11.16 -36.04 12.35
C PRO A 104 -11.72 -36.25 13.76
N PHE A 105 -11.50 -37.44 14.32
CA PHE A 105 -12.16 -37.84 15.57
C PHE A 105 -11.15 -38.40 16.56
N ILE A 106 -11.51 -38.35 17.84
CA ILE A 106 -10.79 -39.00 18.91
C ILE A 106 -11.56 -40.27 19.26
N PRO A 107 -10.89 -41.42 19.45
CA PRO A 107 -11.60 -42.64 19.79
C PRO A 107 -12.32 -42.52 21.13
N ILE A 108 -13.57 -42.97 21.18
CA ILE A 108 -14.41 -42.98 22.38
C ILE A 108 -13.74 -43.85 23.45
N ARG A 109 -13.40 -43.27 24.60
CA ARG A 109 -12.63 -43.94 25.67
C ARG A 109 -13.29 -45.22 26.18
N SER A 110 -14.63 -45.22 26.32
CA SER A 110 -15.40 -46.40 26.77
C SER A 110 -15.40 -47.56 25.77
N ALA A 111 -14.94 -47.36 24.52
CA ALA A 111 -14.88 -48.36 23.46
C ALA A 111 -13.46 -48.91 23.21
N TYR A 112 -12.65 -49.05 24.25
CA TYR A 112 -11.22 -49.39 24.15
C TYR A 112 -10.91 -50.63 23.29
N GLU A 113 -11.57 -51.76 23.56
CA GLU A 113 -11.36 -53.02 22.83
C GLU A 113 -11.74 -52.90 21.34
N GLU A 114 -12.84 -52.22 21.04
CA GLU A 114 -13.25 -51.96 19.66
C GLU A 114 -12.24 -51.07 18.94
N ASN A 115 -11.76 -50.01 19.59
CA ASN A 115 -10.76 -49.10 19.01
C ASN A 115 -9.45 -49.84 18.66
N ILE A 116 -8.99 -50.75 19.54
CA ILE A 116 -7.83 -51.61 19.27
C ILE A 116 -8.09 -52.50 18.05
N LEU A 117 -9.26 -53.11 17.98
CA LEU A 117 -9.62 -53.99 16.87
C LEU A 117 -9.64 -53.23 15.53
N LEU A 118 -10.28 -52.05 15.48
CA LEU A 118 -10.35 -51.20 14.30
C LEU A 118 -8.97 -50.75 13.83
N ARG A 119 -8.07 -50.45 14.78
CA ARG A 119 -6.69 -50.04 14.51
C ARG A 119 -5.83 -51.19 14.03
N LYS A 120 -5.91 -52.37 14.66
CA LYS A 120 -5.20 -53.60 14.22
C LYS A 120 -5.60 -54.01 12.81
N LYS A 121 -6.87 -53.80 12.44
CA LYS A 121 -7.38 -54.04 11.08
C LYS A 121 -7.06 -52.93 10.07
N GLY A 122 -6.41 -51.84 10.49
CA GLY A 122 -6.07 -50.71 9.63
C GLY A 122 -7.28 -49.94 9.09
N ILE A 123 -8.45 -50.08 9.71
CA ILE A 123 -9.67 -49.35 9.31
C ILE A 123 -9.53 -47.87 9.68
N ILE A 124 -9.02 -47.62 10.88
CA ILE A 124 -8.69 -46.28 11.37
C ILE A 124 -7.19 -46.19 11.63
N LEU A 125 -6.63 -45.02 11.37
CA LEU A 125 -5.22 -44.68 11.54
C LEU A 125 -5.09 -43.46 12.46
N GLN A 126 -3.96 -43.34 13.15
CA GLN A 126 -3.66 -42.19 14.00
C GLN A 126 -2.73 -41.22 13.27
N TYR A 127 -2.99 -39.91 13.38
CA TYR A 127 -2.05 -38.91 12.90
C TYR A 127 -0.74 -38.96 13.71
N TYR A 128 0.39 -38.72 13.04
CA TYR A 128 1.69 -38.76 13.71
C TYR A 128 1.75 -37.73 14.85
N LYS A 129 2.04 -38.20 16.07
CA LYS A 129 2.10 -37.37 17.31
C LYS A 129 0.81 -36.58 17.61
N SER A 130 -0.36 -37.16 17.33
CA SER A 130 -1.65 -36.52 17.59
C SER A 130 -2.67 -37.53 18.09
N ASP A 131 -3.58 -37.10 18.97
CA ASP A 131 -4.68 -37.92 19.49
C ASP A 131 -5.81 -38.12 18.46
N PHE A 132 -5.72 -37.45 17.31
CA PHE A 132 -6.71 -37.56 16.23
C PHE A 132 -6.49 -38.79 15.36
N PHE A 133 -7.62 -39.39 15.02
CA PHE A 133 -7.73 -40.53 14.13
C PHE A 133 -8.45 -40.15 12.84
N PHE A 134 -8.13 -40.91 11.80
CA PHE A 134 -8.65 -40.71 10.45
C PHE A 134 -8.81 -42.05 9.73
N PHE A 135 -9.60 -42.06 8.65
CA PHE A 135 -9.64 -43.19 7.74
C PHE A 135 -8.63 -42.98 6.61
N PRO A 136 -8.03 -44.04 6.05
CA PRO A 136 -7.08 -43.93 4.93
C PRO A 136 -7.58 -43.06 3.77
N HIS A 137 -8.89 -43.01 3.54
CA HIS A 137 -9.52 -42.11 2.57
C HIS A 137 -10.96 -41.77 2.99
N LYS A 138 -11.44 -40.56 2.67
CA LYS A 138 -12.83 -40.13 2.92
C LYS A 138 -13.86 -41.07 2.27
N GLU A 139 -13.63 -41.41 1.02
CA GLU A 139 -14.43 -42.35 0.22
C GLU A 139 -14.50 -43.74 0.86
N TYR A 140 -13.47 -44.17 1.61
CA TYR A 140 -13.48 -45.45 2.31
C TYR A 140 -14.42 -45.39 3.53
N ALA A 141 -14.35 -44.32 4.33
CA ALA A 141 -15.30 -44.08 5.42
C ALA A 141 -16.76 -43.98 4.91
N GLN A 142 -16.96 -43.26 3.80
CA GLN A 142 -18.27 -43.16 3.15
C GLN A 142 -18.79 -44.53 2.68
N LEU A 143 -17.92 -45.40 2.15
CA LEU A 143 -18.34 -46.73 1.72
C LEU A 143 -18.73 -47.64 2.87
N ILE A 144 -17.99 -47.62 3.98
CA ILE A 144 -18.37 -48.35 5.19
C ILE A 144 -19.73 -47.84 5.67
N TYR A 145 -19.91 -46.52 5.74
CA TYR A 145 -21.17 -45.88 6.13
C TYR A 145 -22.34 -46.28 5.23
N ASP A 146 -22.18 -46.18 3.91
CA ASP A 146 -23.18 -46.54 2.91
C ASP A 146 -23.53 -48.03 2.97
N SER A 147 -22.53 -48.89 3.24
CA SER A 147 -22.74 -50.34 3.31
C SER A 147 -23.51 -50.72 4.56
N PHE A 148 -23.25 -50.08 5.70
CA PHE A 148 -24.05 -50.26 6.91
C PHE A 148 -25.48 -49.78 6.68
N ASN A 149 -25.62 -48.59 6.10
CA ASN A 149 -26.91 -48.00 5.78
C ASN A 149 -27.72 -48.90 4.84
N TYR A 150 -27.08 -49.54 3.86
CA TYR A 150 -27.74 -50.48 2.95
C TYR A 150 -28.18 -51.77 3.66
N ILE A 151 -27.29 -52.41 4.43
CA ILE A 151 -27.59 -53.65 5.14
C ILE A 151 -28.68 -53.46 6.21
N ASP A 152 -28.73 -52.28 6.83
CA ASP A 152 -29.73 -51.93 7.85
C ASP A 152 -31.05 -51.37 7.28
N ASN A 153 -31.26 -51.46 5.96
CA ASN A 153 -32.45 -50.93 5.26
C ASN A 153 -32.70 -49.43 5.47
N GLY A 154 -31.63 -48.65 5.62
CA GLY A 154 -31.69 -47.22 5.83
C GLY A 154 -31.65 -46.83 7.30
N ILE A 155 -30.81 -45.85 7.64
CA ILE A 155 -30.79 -45.24 8.97
C ILE A 155 -31.60 -43.95 9.00
N SER A 156 -32.40 -43.81 10.04
CA SER A 156 -33.15 -42.59 10.30
C SER A 156 -32.22 -41.44 10.71
N ASN A 157 -32.69 -40.22 10.52
CA ASN A 157 -32.03 -39.04 11.07
C ASN A 157 -31.89 -39.13 12.60
N ASP A 158 -32.83 -39.80 13.29
CA ASP A 158 -32.74 -40.03 14.75
C ASP A 158 -31.55 -40.90 15.14
N LYS A 159 -31.24 -41.95 14.37
CA LYS A 159 -30.04 -42.77 14.62
C LYS A 159 -28.77 -41.97 14.34
N LYS A 160 -28.73 -41.13 13.30
CA LYS A 160 -27.59 -40.24 13.04
C LYS A 160 -27.39 -39.24 14.19
N LEU A 161 -28.49 -38.65 14.67
CA LEU A 161 -28.51 -37.76 15.81
C LEU A 161 -27.95 -38.46 17.05
N SER A 162 -28.42 -39.68 17.35
CA SER A 162 -27.95 -40.42 18.53
C SER A 162 -26.44 -40.73 18.45
N LEU A 163 -25.93 -41.11 17.28
CA LEU A 163 -24.50 -41.35 17.08
C LEU A 163 -23.68 -40.08 17.30
N ALA A 164 -24.12 -38.95 16.74
CA ALA A 164 -23.45 -37.65 16.89
C ALA A 164 -23.48 -37.15 18.34
N LEU A 165 -24.63 -37.21 19.01
CA LEU A 165 -24.75 -36.80 20.41
C LEU A 165 -23.93 -37.68 21.35
N ASN A 166 -23.96 -39.01 21.15
CA ASN A 166 -23.13 -39.92 21.94
C ASN A 166 -21.63 -39.60 21.79
N TYR A 167 -21.18 -39.26 20.59
CA TYR A 167 -19.81 -38.81 20.39
C TYR A 167 -19.50 -37.51 21.15
N ILE A 168 -20.35 -36.49 21.00
CA ILE A 168 -20.16 -35.18 21.66
C ILE A 168 -20.19 -35.34 23.19
N HIS A 169 -21.02 -36.22 23.73
CA HIS A 169 -21.11 -36.47 25.17
C HIS A 169 -19.87 -37.16 25.73
N ASN A 170 -19.20 -37.98 24.94
CA ASN A 170 -17.99 -38.70 25.34
C ASN A 170 -16.70 -38.01 24.87
N PHE A 171 -16.82 -36.82 24.29
CA PHE A 171 -15.69 -36.00 23.89
C PHE A 171 -15.07 -35.34 25.13
N ASP A 172 -13.78 -35.58 25.38
CA ASP A 172 -13.04 -34.89 26.45
C ASP A 172 -12.68 -33.48 26.00
N THR A 173 -13.19 -32.49 26.72
CA THR A 173 -13.11 -31.06 26.38
C THR A 173 -11.84 -30.40 26.92
N ASP A 174 -11.12 -31.04 27.83
CA ASP A 174 -10.12 -30.36 28.66
C ASP A 174 -8.70 -30.51 28.07
N GLU A 175 -8.43 -31.60 27.34
CA GLU A 175 -7.08 -31.89 26.82
C GLU A 175 -6.95 -31.76 25.28
N ASN A 176 -8.03 -31.86 24.51
CA ASN A 176 -7.96 -32.00 23.06
C ASN A 176 -8.89 -31.07 22.26
N LYS A 177 -8.30 -30.06 21.60
CA LYS A 177 -8.96 -28.90 20.96
C LYS A 177 -9.72 -29.17 19.63
N LEU A 178 -10.46 -30.27 19.45
CA LEU A 178 -11.47 -30.30 18.36
C LEU A 178 -12.75 -29.65 18.87
N GLY A 179 -12.81 -28.32 18.80
CA GLY A 179 -13.97 -27.59 19.31
C GLY A 179 -15.27 -28.04 18.64
N LEU A 180 -16.35 -28.16 19.40
CA LEU A 180 -17.71 -28.42 18.98
C LEU A 180 -18.12 -27.51 17.81
N LYS A 181 -17.65 -26.25 17.78
CA LYS A 181 -17.82 -25.34 16.63
C LYS A 181 -17.36 -25.94 15.30
N PHE A 182 -16.27 -26.69 15.28
CA PHE A 182 -15.73 -27.33 14.08
C PHE A 182 -16.66 -28.42 13.58
N ILE A 183 -17.16 -29.27 14.49
CA ILE A 183 -18.14 -30.33 14.19
C ILE A 183 -19.40 -29.72 13.60
N ILE A 184 -19.98 -28.71 14.27
CA ILE A 184 -21.20 -28.02 13.83
C ILE A 184 -21.00 -27.38 12.45
N THR A 185 -19.86 -26.71 12.24
CA THR A 185 -19.54 -26.08 10.94
C THR A 185 -19.44 -27.11 9.82
N LYS A 186 -18.77 -28.25 10.06
CA LYS A 186 -18.62 -29.29 9.05
C LYS A 186 -19.94 -29.98 8.70
N LEU A 187 -20.78 -30.25 9.68
CA LEU A 187 -22.12 -30.79 9.47
C LEU A 187 -23.03 -29.80 8.72
N HIS A 188 -22.88 -28.49 8.97
CA HIS A 188 -23.71 -27.48 8.31
C HIS A 188 -23.55 -27.47 6.78
N TYR A 189 -22.32 -27.68 6.32
CA TYR A 189 -21.99 -27.75 4.89
C TYR A 189 -22.06 -29.17 4.31
N SER A 190 -22.65 -30.13 5.02
CA SER A 190 -22.80 -31.51 4.55
C SER A 190 -24.24 -31.94 4.29
N ASP A 191 -24.40 -33.13 3.72
CA ASP A 191 -25.72 -33.75 3.50
C ASP A 191 -26.44 -34.09 4.82
N ASP A 192 -25.74 -34.04 5.96
CA ASP A 192 -26.31 -34.29 7.30
C ASP A 192 -26.67 -32.98 8.03
N LYS A 193 -26.82 -31.84 7.34
CA LYS A 193 -27.22 -30.57 7.98
C LYS A 193 -28.58 -30.62 8.70
N GLU A 194 -29.44 -31.59 8.37
CA GLU A 194 -30.80 -31.68 8.90
C GLU A 194 -30.84 -32.02 10.39
N ILE A 195 -29.86 -32.78 10.90
CA ILE A 195 -29.80 -33.17 12.31
C ILE A 195 -29.27 -32.03 13.20
N LEU A 196 -28.75 -30.94 12.63
CA LEU A 196 -28.14 -29.85 13.42
C LEU A 196 -29.10 -29.14 14.34
N GLY A 197 -30.34 -28.87 13.91
CA GLY A 197 -31.34 -28.22 14.78
C GLY A 197 -31.58 -29.04 16.06
N GLN A 198 -31.69 -30.36 15.91
CA GLN A 198 -31.86 -31.29 17.03
C GLN A 198 -30.59 -31.42 17.89
N ILE A 199 -29.40 -31.41 17.28
CA ILE A 199 -28.12 -31.38 18.02
C ILE A 199 -28.05 -30.13 18.90
N LEU A 200 -28.43 -28.97 18.37
CA LEU A 200 -28.41 -27.68 19.07
C LEU A 200 -29.49 -27.57 20.18
N ASN A 201 -30.52 -28.41 20.18
CA ASN A 201 -31.48 -28.51 21.29
C ASN A 201 -30.91 -29.25 22.52
N ASN A 202 -29.86 -30.05 22.36
CA ASN A 202 -29.30 -30.82 23.45
C ASN A 202 -28.59 -29.92 24.48
N GLU A 203 -28.94 -30.08 25.75
CA GLU A 203 -28.44 -29.27 26.86
C GLU A 203 -26.91 -29.27 26.96
N LYS A 204 -26.29 -30.46 26.96
CA LYS A 204 -24.83 -30.59 27.03
C LYS A 204 -24.13 -29.96 25.83
N VAL A 205 -24.72 -30.06 24.63
CA VAL A 205 -24.18 -29.38 23.43
C VAL A 205 -24.23 -27.87 23.61
N ALA A 206 -25.30 -27.34 24.18
CA ALA A 206 -25.43 -25.92 24.45
C ALA A 206 -24.41 -25.42 25.47
N ASP A 207 -24.22 -26.15 26.58
CA ASP A 207 -23.18 -25.84 27.56
C ASP A 207 -21.79 -25.75 26.94
N LEU A 208 -21.42 -26.76 26.14
CA LEU A 208 -20.14 -26.81 25.47
C LEU A 208 -19.94 -25.63 24.51
N LEU A 209 -20.94 -25.33 23.68
CA LEU A 209 -20.85 -24.22 22.74
C LEU A 209 -20.79 -22.86 23.48
N ARG A 210 -21.52 -22.72 24.59
CA ARG A 210 -21.45 -21.51 25.43
C ARG A 210 -20.07 -21.32 26.05
N ASN A 211 -19.46 -22.39 26.55
CA ASN A 211 -18.11 -22.35 27.11
C ASN A 211 -17.08 -22.01 26.04
N GLU A 212 -17.20 -22.57 24.83
CA GLU A 212 -16.34 -22.21 23.70
C GLU A 212 -16.48 -20.73 23.28
N ILE A 213 -17.69 -20.17 23.30
CA ILE A 213 -17.92 -18.75 22.97
C ILE A 213 -17.32 -17.83 24.05
N LYS A 214 -17.31 -18.27 25.31
CA LYS A 214 -16.75 -17.52 26.45
C LYS A 214 -15.22 -17.67 26.57
N ASP A 215 -14.61 -18.58 25.84
CA ASP A 215 -13.15 -18.78 25.83
C ASP A 215 -12.42 -17.52 25.38
N SER A 216 -11.46 -17.06 26.18
CA SER A 216 -10.62 -15.90 25.86
C SER A 216 -9.76 -16.06 24.59
N GLU A 217 -9.46 -17.30 24.16
CA GLU A 217 -8.71 -17.58 22.93
C GLU A 217 -9.59 -17.59 21.68
N ILE A 218 -10.92 -17.47 21.80
CA ILE A 218 -11.80 -17.58 20.63
C ILE A 218 -11.64 -16.40 19.67
N LYS A 219 -11.54 -16.71 18.38
CA LYS A 219 -11.48 -15.69 17.34
C LYS A 219 -12.88 -15.14 17.07
N PHE A 220 -12.99 -13.82 16.96
CA PHE A 220 -14.24 -13.11 16.64
C PHE A 220 -14.97 -13.68 15.41
N SER A 221 -14.24 -14.00 14.34
CA SER A 221 -14.83 -14.59 13.12
C SER A 221 -15.42 -15.98 13.32
N GLN A 222 -14.90 -16.77 14.28
CA GLN A 222 -15.46 -18.07 14.62
C GLN A 222 -16.81 -17.91 15.32
N VAL A 223 -16.95 -16.93 16.22
CA VAL A 223 -18.21 -16.60 16.90
C VAL A 223 -19.26 -16.13 15.90
N ILE A 224 -18.90 -15.27 14.94
CA ILE A 224 -19.82 -14.86 13.86
C ILE A 224 -20.27 -16.08 13.05
N THR A 225 -19.35 -17.00 12.73
CA THR A 225 -19.66 -18.20 11.94
C THR A 225 -20.68 -19.08 12.66
N THR A 226 -20.50 -19.33 13.96
CA THR A 226 -21.44 -20.14 14.74
C THR A 226 -22.78 -19.44 14.94
N LEU A 227 -22.80 -18.11 15.11
CA LEU A 227 -24.04 -17.32 15.15
C LEU A 227 -24.83 -17.46 13.84
N ASN A 228 -24.15 -17.38 12.69
CA ASN A 228 -24.79 -17.55 11.39
C ASN A 228 -25.40 -18.95 11.24
N ILE A 229 -24.70 -20.00 11.69
CA ILE A 229 -25.22 -21.37 11.67
C ILE A 229 -26.43 -21.50 12.60
N LEU A 230 -26.35 -20.95 13.81
CA LEU A 230 -27.45 -20.93 14.77
C LEU A 230 -28.69 -20.26 14.16
N PHE A 231 -28.52 -19.07 13.58
CA PHE A 231 -29.60 -18.36 12.90
C PHE A 231 -30.25 -19.20 11.79
N LEU A 232 -29.46 -19.87 10.94
CA LEU A 232 -30.00 -20.67 9.84
C LEU A 232 -30.79 -21.90 10.31
N HIS A 233 -30.63 -22.32 11.57
CA HIS A 233 -31.33 -23.44 12.18
C HIS A 233 -32.30 -23.02 13.28
N SER A 234 -32.51 -21.72 13.51
CA SER A 234 -33.23 -21.19 14.68
C SER A 234 -34.68 -21.68 14.77
N GLU A 235 -35.35 -21.90 13.64
CA GLU A 235 -36.73 -22.41 13.60
C GLU A 235 -36.86 -23.86 14.10
N LYS A 236 -35.75 -24.61 14.12
CA LYS A 236 -35.69 -25.99 14.62
C LYS A 236 -35.17 -26.08 16.06
N ILE A 237 -34.85 -24.95 16.67
CA ILE A 237 -34.34 -24.85 18.03
C ILE A 237 -35.49 -24.41 18.94
N GLU A 238 -35.65 -25.07 20.09
CA GLU A 238 -36.65 -24.71 21.10
C GLU A 238 -36.40 -23.28 21.59
N LYS A 239 -37.48 -22.49 21.79
CA LYS A 239 -37.38 -21.06 22.14
C LYS A 239 -36.49 -20.81 23.37
N GLU A 240 -36.62 -21.64 24.41
CA GLU A 240 -35.80 -21.56 25.62
C GLU A 240 -34.31 -21.69 25.30
N ARG A 241 -33.95 -22.73 24.53
CA ARG A 241 -32.56 -22.99 24.13
C ARG A 241 -32.00 -21.91 23.21
N LEU A 242 -32.82 -21.40 22.29
CA LEU A 242 -32.45 -20.30 21.41
C LEU A 242 -32.19 -19.01 22.21
N SER A 243 -32.98 -18.74 23.25
CA SER A 243 -32.78 -17.61 24.17
C SER A 243 -31.45 -17.71 24.90
N GLU A 244 -31.10 -18.88 25.41
CA GLU A 244 -29.82 -19.11 26.08
C GLU A 244 -28.60 -18.86 25.18
N TYR A 245 -28.66 -19.29 23.92
CA TYR A 245 -27.61 -19.01 22.95
C TYR A 245 -27.53 -17.50 22.68
N TYR A 246 -28.68 -16.86 22.45
CA TYR A 246 -28.77 -15.44 22.18
C TYR A 246 -28.10 -14.60 23.29
N ASP A 247 -28.39 -14.88 24.56
CA ASP A 247 -27.77 -14.19 25.70
C ASP A 247 -26.26 -14.40 25.78
N THR A 248 -25.79 -15.58 25.38
CA THR A 248 -24.35 -15.88 25.32
C THR A 248 -23.65 -15.03 24.27
N TYR A 249 -24.22 -14.90 23.07
CA TYR A 249 -23.69 -14.03 22.02
C TYR A 249 -23.74 -12.56 22.43
N LEU A 250 -24.83 -12.10 23.06
CA LEU A 250 -24.92 -10.72 23.56
C LEU A 250 -23.82 -10.43 24.59
N THR A 251 -23.58 -11.35 25.52
CA THR A 251 -22.50 -11.22 26.51
C THR A 251 -21.13 -11.09 25.83
N PHE A 252 -20.86 -11.88 24.80
CA PHE A 252 -19.62 -11.80 24.02
C PHE A 252 -19.47 -10.45 23.30
N PHE A 253 -20.54 -9.91 22.69
CA PHE A 253 -20.47 -8.64 21.96
C PHE A 253 -20.50 -7.39 22.85
N LYS A 254 -20.86 -7.52 24.14
CA LYS A 254 -20.67 -6.45 25.13
C LYS A 254 -19.19 -6.15 25.38
N THR A 255 -18.36 -7.19 25.44
CA THR A 255 -16.90 -7.05 25.62
C THR A 255 -16.19 -6.83 24.28
N ASN A 256 -16.70 -7.42 23.20
CA ASN A 256 -16.13 -7.32 21.86
C ASN A 256 -17.11 -6.61 20.91
N LYS A 257 -17.12 -5.28 20.91
CA LYS A 257 -18.13 -4.48 20.19
C LYS A 257 -18.15 -4.73 18.68
N LEU A 258 -19.35 -4.71 18.10
CA LEU A 258 -19.54 -4.87 16.66
C LEU A 258 -19.19 -3.56 15.91
N SER A 259 -18.38 -3.69 14.86
CA SER A 259 -18.03 -2.60 13.95
C SER A 259 -18.92 -2.68 12.71
N LEU A 260 -20.07 -2.00 12.72
CA LEU A 260 -21.10 -2.15 11.66
C LEU A 260 -20.66 -1.72 10.26
N PHE A 261 -19.54 -1.01 10.13
CA PHE A 261 -18.92 -0.71 8.83
C PHE A 261 -18.18 -1.92 8.23
N LEU A 262 -18.07 -3.03 8.95
CA LEU A 262 -17.53 -4.30 8.46
C LEU A 262 -18.69 -5.22 8.07
N GLU A 263 -18.60 -5.81 6.87
CA GLU A 263 -19.64 -6.69 6.32
C GLU A 263 -20.02 -7.84 7.27
N GLU A 264 -19.04 -8.60 7.76
CA GLU A 264 -19.29 -9.74 8.66
C GLU A 264 -19.94 -9.32 9.98
N HIS A 265 -19.54 -8.17 10.53
CA HIS A 265 -20.12 -7.65 11.78
C HIS A 265 -21.53 -7.11 11.57
N TYR A 266 -21.78 -6.45 10.44
CA TYR A 266 -23.12 -6.04 10.07
C TYR A 266 -24.04 -7.25 9.87
N LEU A 267 -23.55 -8.31 9.21
CA LEU A 267 -24.30 -9.56 9.06
C LEU A 267 -24.61 -10.18 10.43
N ALA A 268 -23.63 -10.27 11.33
CA ALA A 268 -23.84 -10.75 12.69
C ALA A 268 -24.92 -9.93 13.43
N PHE A 269 -24.86 -8.60 13.33
CA PHE A 269 -25.87 -7.71 13.90
C PHE A 269 -27.27 -7.99 13.33
N THR A 270 -27.40 -8.16 12.01
CA THR A 270 -28.70 -8.51 11.40
C THR A 270 -29.22 -9.87 11.85
N ARG A 271 -28.33 -10.86 12.08
CA ARG A 271 -28.74 -12.17 12.62
C ARG A 271 -29.24 -12.07 14.05
N LEU A 272 -28.60 -11.25 14.88
CA LEU A 272 -29.08 -10.98 16.24
C LEU A 272 -30.47 -10.37 16.23
N ILE A 273 -30.74 -9.38 15.35
CA ILE A 273 -32.09 -8.80 15.19
C ILE A 273 -33.10 -9.87 14.77
N GLN A 274 -32.74 -10.73 13.83
CA GLN A 274 -33.66 -11.75 13.34
C GLN A 274 -33.99 -12.79 14.42
N ILE A 275 -32.98 -13.21 15.21
CA ILE A 275 -33.20 -14.11 16.35
C ILE A 275 -34.03 -13.40 17.44
N SER A 276 -33.75 -12.13 17.73
CA SER A 276 -34.51 -11.37 18.74
C SER A 276 -35.99 -11.27 18.37
N ASN A 277 -36.29 -11.06 17.08
CA ASN A 277 -37.66 -11.08 16.57
C ASN A 277 -38.33 -12.45 16.73
N LEU A 278 -37.62 -13.56 16.52
CA LEU A 278 -38.17 -14.92 16.76
C LEU A 278 -38.45 -15.20 18.25
N LEU A 279 -37.68 -14.55 19.13
CA LEU A 279 -37.83 -14.65 20.59
C LEU A 279 -38.81 -13.63 21.16
N ASP A 280 -39.33 -12.71 20.35
CA ASP A 280 -40.18 -11.60 20.79
C ASP A 280 -39.46 -10.66 21.80
N ILE A 281 -38.14 -10.43 21.61
CA ILE A 281 -37.28 -9.61 22.47
C ILE A 281 -36.67 -8.44 21.68
N GLU A 282 -36.55 -7.27 22.30
CA GLU A 282 -35.87 -6.11 21.71
C GLU A 282 -34.33 -6.19 21.86
N LEU A 283 -33.62 -5.96 20.76
CA LEU A 283 -32.17 -5.90 20.74
C LEU A 283 -31.68 -4.49 21.13
N LYS A 284 -31.09 -4.35 22.33
CA LYS A 284 -30.59 -3.06 22.86
C LYS A 284 -29.34 -2.55 22.13
N GLU A 285 -29.21 -1.28 21.80
CA GLU A 285 -28.07 -0.73 21.03
C GLU A 285 -26.67 -0.78 21.70
N GLU A 286 -26.57 -1.28 22.94
CA GLU A 286 -25.37 -1.19 23.81
C GLU A 286 -24.10 -1.91 23.30
N PHE A 287 -24.22 -2.82 22.34
CA PHE A 287 -23.09 -3.55 21.72
C PHE A 287 -22.58 -2.90 20.41
N ILE A 288 -23.13 -1.75 20.02
CA ILE A 288 -22.68 -0.93 18.88
C ILE A 288 -21.57 0.04 19.35
N ALA A 289 -20.59 0.30 18.49
CA ALA A 289 -19.49 1.22 18.76
C ALA A 289 -19.89 2.71 18.61
N VAL A 290 -19.13 3.60 19.25
CA VAL A 290 -19.41 5.06 19.31
C VAL A 290 -19.42 5.70 17.92
N VAL A 291 -20.44 6.52 17.63
CA VAL A 291 -20.68 7.20 16.34
C VAL A 291 -20.48 8.73 16.41
N LEU A 292 -20.50 9.40 15.26
CA LEU A 292 -20.59 10.87 15.19
C LEU A 292 -21.96 11.36 15.71
N ARG A 293 -21.98 12.57 16.27
CA ARG A 293 -23.22 13.22 16.72
C ARG A 293 -24.11 13.55 15.51
N LYS A 294 -25.43 13.61 15.70
CA LYS A 294 -26.41 13.84 14.61
C LYS A 294 -26.11 15.11 13.81
N ASN A 295 -25.71 16.19 14.47
CA ASN A 295 -25.29 17.46 13.86
C ASN A 295 -23.97 17.36 13.08
N GLU A 296 -23.03 16.53 13.52
CA GLU A 296 -21.77 16.27 12.79
C GLU A 296 -22.04 15.46 11.52
N LYS A 297 -22.97 14.50 11.56
CA LYS A 297 -23.40 13.68 10.42
C LYS A 297 -24.13 14.51 9.36
N THR A 298 -25.03 15.41 9.76
CA THR A 298 -25.77 16.32 8.84
C THR A 298 -24.88 17.36 8.17
N ASN A 299 -23.73 17.72 8.76
CA ASN A 299 -22.77 18.66 8.17
C ASN A 299 -21.82 18.03 7.14
N THR A 300 -21.96 16.72 6.86
CA THR A 300 -21.17 16.00 5.85
C THR A 300 -22.05 15.64 4.66
N ASN A 301 -21.98 16.47 3.62
CA ASN A 301 -22.86 16.32 2.45
C ASN A 301 -22.29 15.40 1.35
N SER A 302 -21.01 15.02 1.39
CA SER A 302 -20.42 14.16 0.36
C SER A 302 -19.50 13.06 0.91
N ILE A 303 -19.59 11.88 0.30
CA ILE A 303 -18.70 10.74 0.56
C ILE A 303 -17.23 11.09 0.33
N VAL A 304 -16.93 11.95 -0.65
CA VAL A 304 -15.58 12.42 -0.94
C VAL A 304 -14.98 13.15 0.27
N GLU A 305 -15.74 14.05 0.89
CA GLU A 305 -15.33 14.76 2.08
C GLU A 305 -15.13 13.83 3.28
N LEU A 306 -16.00 12.83 3.46
CA LEU A 306 -15.86 11.80 4.50
C LEU A 306 -14.54 11.02 4.32
N THR A 307 -14.26 10.55 3.11
CA THR A 307 -13.02 9.81 2.82
C THR A 307 -11.77 10.67 3.00
N LEU A 308 -11.82 11.95 2.63
CA LEU A 308 -10.72 12.91 2.86
C LEU A 308 -10.52 13.20 4.36
N ARG A 309 -11.59 13.26 5.16
CA ARG A 309 -11.49 13.43 6.62
C ARG A 309 -10.82 12.22 7.28
N ILE A 310 -10.95 11.03 6.70
CA ILE A 310 -10.28 9.80 7.16
C ILE A 310 -8.78 9.83 6.81
N SER A 311 -8.40 10.33 5.62
CA SER A 311 -7.03 10.25 5.11
C SER A 311 -6.04 11.28 5.67
N ARG A 312 -6.52 12.30 6.42
CA ARG A 312 -5.66 13.33 7.01
C ARG A 312 -4.72 12.73 8.08
N LYS A 313 -3.41 12.73 7.77
CA LYS A 313 -2.31 12.14 8.55
C LYS A 313 -2.17 12.58 10.02
N SER A 314 -2.90 13.60 10.48
CA SER A 314 -2.78 14.19 11.82
C SER A 314 -3.86 13.73 12.81
N ARG A 315 -4.75 12.80 12.45
CA ARG A 315 -5.90 12.44 13.30
C ARG A 315 -5.63 11.18 14.12
N GLU A 316 -6.08 11.24 15.37
CA GLU A 316 -6.12 10.10 16.29
C GLU A 316 -7.06 9.00 15.75
N SER A 317 -6.68 7.74 15.97
CA SER A 317 -7.43 6.56 15.51
C SER A 317 -8.90 6.57 15.94
N GLU A 318 -9.20 7.17 17.09
CA GLU A 318 -10.57 7.30 17.61
C GLU A 318 -11.48 8.17 16.72
N THR A 319 -10.95 9.26 16.14
CA THR A 319 -11.73 10.10 15.23
C THR A 319 -12.06 9.36 13.93
N ILE A 320 -11.10 8.57 13.41
CA ILE A 320 -11.33 7.74 12.22
C ILE A 320 -12.41 6.70 12.52
N LEU A 321 -12.31 6.00 13.66
CA LEU A 321 -13.30 5.00 14.08
C LEU A 321 -14.70 5.61 14.24
N ARG A 322 -14.85 6.77 14.88
CA ARG A 322 -16.15 7.46 15.01
C ARG A 322 -16.79 7.74 13.66
N ILE A 323 -16.01 8.19 12.66
CA ILE A 323 -16.51 8.40 11.29
C ILE A 323 -16.95 7.08 10.67
N LEU A 324 -16.11 6.05 10.72
CA LEU A 324 -16.41 4.73 10.14
C LEU A 324 -17.68 4.13 10.74
N HIS A 325 -17.84 4.17 12.07
CA HIS A 325 -19.00 3.64 12.79
C HIS A 325 -20.31 4.39 12.51
N SER A 326 -20.25 5.60 11.97
CA SER A 326 -21.47 6.41 11.72
C SER A 326 -22.37 5.88 10.60
N PHE A 327 -21.86 4.93 9.81
CA PHE A 327 -22.54 4.33 8.68
C PHE A 327 -22.32 2.82 8.70
N THR A 328 -23.35 2.07 8.29
CA THR A 328 -23.25 0.62 8.15
C THR A 328 -22.47 0.25 6.89
N PHE A 329 -22.04 -1.01 6.77
CA PHE A 329 -21.35 -1.48 5.57
C PHE A 329 -22.20 -1.27 4.29
N PRO A 330 -23.51 -1.59 4.25
CA PRO A 330 -24.35 -1.28 3.10
C PRO A 330 -24.43 0.21 2.78
N ASP A 331 -24.48 1.09 3.79
CA ASP A 331 -24.46 2.54 3.57
C ASP A 331 -23.16 2.98 2.88
N TRP A 332 -22.02 2.51 3.39
CA TRP A 332 -20.71 2.78 2.79
C TRP A 332 -20.63 2.29 1.35
N LEU A 333 -21.07 1.05 1.10
CA LEU A 333 -21.08 0.45 -0.23
C LEU A 333 -21.93 1.27 -1.19
N LYS A 334 -23.15 1.63 -0.79
CA LYS A 334 -24.07 2.43 -1.59
C LYS A 334 -23.48 3.82 -1.89
N MET A 335 -22.99 4.53 -0.88
CA MET A 335 -22.39 5.86 -1.05
C MET A 335 -21.20 5.85 -2.03
N ILE A 336 -20.42 4.76 -2.06
CA ILE A 336 -19.28 4.62 -2.97
C ILE A 336 -19.75 4.23 -4.37
N VAL A 337 -20.65 3.26 -4.52
CA VAL A 337 -21.12 2.76 -5.83
C VAL A 337 -21.99 3.79 -6.56
N ASP A 338 -22.70 4.65 -5.83
CA ASP A 338 -23.52 5.73 -6.38
C ASP A 338 -22.71 6.93 -6.90
N LEU A 339 -21.37 6.92 -6.73
CA LEU A 339 -20.51 7.95 -7.32
C LEU A 339 -20.57 7.90 -8.86
N PRO A 340 -20.56 9.06 -9.54
CA PRO A 340 -21.00 9.17 -10.93
C PRO A 340 -20.03 8.55 -11.95
N ARG A 341 -18.73 8.47 -11.64
CA ARG A 341 -17.69 7.96 -12.55
C ARG A 341 -16.63 7.19 -11.79
N LEU A 342 -15.97 6.25 -12.49
CA LEU A 342 -14.89 5.44 -11.93
C LEU A 342 -13.78 6.26 -11.23
N PRO A 343 -13.31 7.42 -11.75
CA PRO A 343 -12.31 8.22 -11.04
C PRO A 343 -12.76 8.69 -9.66
N ASN A 344 -14.05 9.00 -9.48
CA ASN A 344 -14.59 9.38 -8.16
C ASN A 344 -14.52 8.18 -7.20
N ILE A 345 -14.95 7.01 -7.66
CA ILE A 345 -14.89 5.75 -6.91
C ILE A 345 -13.46 5.44 -6.50
N THR A 346 -12.53 5.40 -7.45
CA THR A 346 -11.14 5.00 -7.19
C THR A 346 -10.39 5.98 -6.30
N ASN A 347 -10.68 7.29 -6.41
CA ASN A 347 -10.09 8.28 -5.50
C ASN A 347 -10.60 8.08 -4.07
N SER A 348 -11.92 7.98 -3.86
CA SER A 348 -12.50 7.74 -2.53
C SER A 348 -12.00 6.44 -1.89
N LEU A 349 -11.84 5.37 -2.67
CA LEU A 349 -11.25 4.13 -2.20
C LEU A 349 -9.76 4.30 -1.84
N SER A 350 -9.01 5.08 -2.62
CA SER A 350 -7.59 5.35 -2.31
C SER A 350 -7.42 6.16 -1.03
N GLU A 351 -8.33 7.08 -0.72
CA GLU A 351 -8.30 7.82 0.56
C GLU A 351 -8.52 6.89 1.78
N LEU A 352 -9.28 5.81 1.61
CA LEU A 352 -9.46 4.77 2.65
C LEU A 352 -8.22 3.87 2.81
N ASN A 353 -7.22 3.97 1.94
CA ASN A 353 -6.00 3.15 1.99
C ASN A 353 -4.94 3.70 2.97
N THR A 354 -5.34 4.48 3.97
CA THR A 354 -4.44 5.28 4.81
C THR A 354 -4.21 4.74 6.22
N SER A 355 -5.23 4.18 6.88
CA SER A 355 -5.12 3.57 8.23
C SER A 355 -5.49 2.09 8.25
N ALA A 356 -5.14 1.37 9.32
CA ALA A 356 -5.47 -0.05 9.46
C ALA A 356 -6.99 -0.28 9.52
N GLU A 357 -7.73 0.58 10.22
CA GLU A 357 -9.18 0.53 10.38
C GLU A 357 -9.89 0.82 9.06
N ALA A 358 -9.47 1.87 8.34
CA ALA A 358 -10.04 2.23 7.05
C ALA A 358 -9.78 1.14 5.99
N LYS A 359 -8.62 0.48 6.05
CA LYS A 359 -8.30 -0.66 5.17
C LYS A 359 -9.22 -1.86 5.37
N LYS A 360 -9.77 -2.07 6.58
CA LYS A 360 -10.76 -3.13 6.82
C LYS A 360 -12.05 -2.86 6.04
N LEU A 361 -12.57 -1.62 6.08
CA LEU A 361 -13.70 -1.19 5.26
C LEU A 361 -13.37 -1.31 3.76
N LEU A 362 -12.21 -0.78 3.34
CA LEU A 362 -11.76 -0.81 1.95
C LEU A 362 -11.75 -2.23 1.37
N SER A 363 -11.21 -3.20 2.11
CA SER A 363 -11.19 -4.61 1.68
C SER A 363 -12.60 -5.16 1.44
N GLY A 364 -13.55 -4.86 2.33
CA GLY A 364 -14.95 -5.24 2.15
C GLY A 364 -15.59 -4.56 0.94
N LEU A 365 -15.37 -3.25 0.77
CA LEU A 365 -15.91 -2.50 -0.37
C LEU A 365 -15.40 -3.05 -1.70
N ILE A 366 -14.09 -3.28 -1.82
CA ILE A 366 -13.47 -3.79 -3.05
C ILE A 366 -14.04 -5.16 -3.43
N ARG A 367 -14.37 -6.03 -2.47
CA ARG A 367 -14.97 -7.35 -2.76
C ARG A 367 -16.41 -7.27 -3.24
N ASN A 368 -17.15 -6.23 -2.84
CA ASN A 368 -18.59 -6.11 -3.08
C ASN A 368 -18.96 -5.13 -4.22
N ILE A 369 -17.99 -4.38 -4.75
CA ILE A 369 -18.20 -3.55 -5.95
C ILE A 369 -18.26 -4.46 -7.18
N ASP A 370 -19.29 -4.26 -8.03
CA ASP A 370 -19.40 -4.90 -9.34
C ASP A 370 -18.38 -4.29 -10.33
N TRP A 371 -17.17 -4.84 -10.33
CA TRP A 371 -16.09 -4.39 -11.21
C TRP A 371 -16.34 -4.63 -12.70
N GLU A 372 -17.24 -5.55 -13.07
CA GLU A 372 -17.65 -5.74 -14.46
C GLU A 372 -18.40 -4.52 -14.97
N LYS A 373 -19.43 -4.11 -14.21
CA LYS A 373 -20.20 -2.90 -14.51
C LYS A 373 -19.31 -1.67 -14.53
N GLN A 374 -18.40 -1.54 -13.56
CA GLN A 374 -17.47 -0.41 -13.51
C GLN A 374 -16.52 -0.38 -14.71
N TYR A 375 -16.02 -1.54 -15.16
CA TYR A 375 -15.18 -1.62 -16.34
C TYR A 375 -15.92 -1.18 -17.61
N VAL A 376 -17.15 -1.66 -17.80
CA VAL A 376 -17.99 -1.28 -18.95
C VAL A 376 -18.23 0.22 -18.98
N ASN A 377 -18.61 0.81 -17.83
CA ASN A 377 -18.82 2.25 -17.72
C ASN A 377 -17.53 3.05 -18.02
N ALA A 378 -16.38 2.53 -17.57
CA ALA A 378 -15.09 3.18 -17.73
C ALA A 378 -14.61 3.25 -19.19
N LYS A 379 -15.15 2.44 -20.10
CA LYS A 379 -14.83 2.51 -21.54
C LYS A 379 -15.22 3.84 -22.17
N SER A 380 -16.20 4.56 -21.62
CA SER A 380 -16.59 5.89 -22.11
C SER A 380 -15.59 6.99 -21.71
N LEU A 381 -14.72 6.73 -20.73
CA LEU A 381 -13.77 7.72 -20.21
C LEU A 381 -12.64 8.02 -21.20
N LYS A 382 -12.06 9.21 -21.08
CA LYS A 382 -10.80 9.54 -21.75
C LYS A 382 -9.67 8.67 -21.22
N ILE A 383 -8.62 8.50 -22.02
CA ILE A 383 -7.53 7.56 -21.72
C ILE A 383 -6.81 7.89 -20.41
N ASP A 384 -6.55 9.17 -20.15
CA ASP A 384 -5.89 9.66 -18.95
C ASP A 384 -6.74 9.41 -17.69
N GLN A 385 -8.06 9.59 -17.80
CA GLN A 385 -9.00 9.32 -16.71
C GLN A 385 -9.09 7.82 -16.42
N PHE A 386 -9.21 7.00 -17.45
CA PHE A 386 -9.26 5.54 -17.34
C PHE A 386 -7.98 5.02 -16.66
N VAL A 387 -6.82 5.38 -17.20
CA VAL A 387 -5.53 4.92 -16.67
C VAL A 387 -5.28 5.44 -15.26
N LYS A 388 -5.62 6.70 -14.95
CA LYS A 388 -5.50 7.23 -13.59
C LYS A 388 -6.28 6.37 -12.60
N SER A 389 -7.50 5.97 -12.95
CA SER A 389 -8.29 5.04 -12.13
C SER A 389 -7.60 3.68 -11.97
N LEU A 390 -7.05 3.10 -13.04
CA LEU A 390 -6.27 1.87 -12.95
C LEU A 390 -5.06 2.03 -12.00
N ARG A 391 -4.34 3.16 -12.07
CA ARG A 391 -3.19 3.44 -11.19
C ARG A 391 -3.60 3.50 -9.72
N GLU A 392 -4.71 4.17 -9.39
CA GLU A 392 -5.20 4.20 -8.01
C GLU A 392 -5.63 2.82 -7.53
N ILE A 393 -6.31 2.03 -8.38
CA ILE A 393 -6.64 0.64 -8.06
C ILE A 393 -5.35 -0.18 -7.87
N ASN A 394 -4.31 0.04 -8.67
CA ASN A 394 -3.02 -0.66 -8.54
C ASN A 394 -2.37 -0.42 -7.17
N ARG A 395 -2.48 0.81 -6.64
CA ARG A 395 -2.01 1.15 -5.29
C ARG A 395 -2.82 0.45 -4.20
N ILE A 396 -4.12 0.30 -4.41
CA ILE A 396 -5.01 -0.45 -3.52
C ILE A 396 -4.65 -1.94 -3.58
N ASP A 397 -4.54 -2.51 -4.77
CA ASP A 397 -4.14 -3.91 -5.01
C ASP A 397 -2.82 -4.23 -4.31
N ALA A 398 -1.83 -3.35 -4.38
CA ALA A 398 -0.55 -3.51 -3.68
C ALA A 398 -0.71 -3.56 -2.14
N SER A 399 -1.75 -2.93 -1.59
CA SER A 399 -2.00 -2.93 -0.14
C SER A 399 -2.92 -4.06 0.35
N ILE A 400 -3.91 -4.50 -0.44
CA ILE A 400 -4.94 -5.46 0.02
C ILE A 400 -5.04 -6.74 -0.83
N GLY A 401 -4.34 -6.82 -1.96
CA GLY A 401 -4.26 -8.03 -2.79
C GLY A 401 -5.47 -8.35 -3.66
N SER A 402 -6.25 -7.35 -4.11
CA SER A 402 -7.50 -7.56 -4.86
C SER A 402 -7.33 -7.90 -6.36
N ASN A 403 -6.18 -7.58 -6.97
CA ASN A 403 -5.88 -7.80 -8.40
C ASN A 403 -6.86 -7.16 -9.42
N VAL A 404 -7.66 -6.17 -9.02
CA VAL A 404 -8.66 -5.52 -9.88
C VAL A 404 -8.00 -4.70 -11.00
N SER A 405 -6.88 -4.03 -10.71
CA SER A 405 -6.12 -3.26 -11.70
C SER A 405 -5.60 -4.18 -12.80
N ARG A 406 -5.03 -5.33 -12.43
CA ARG A 406 -4.54 -6.33 -13.37
C ARG A 406 -5.67 -6.86 -14.25
N TYR A 407 -6.84 -7.10 -13.67
CA TYR A 407 -8.02 -7.50 -14.41
C TYR A 407 -8.43 -6.45 -15.47
N PHE A 408 -8.53 -5.17 -15.07
CA PHE A 408 -8.87 -4.06 -15.98
C PHE A 408 -7.82 -3.90 -17.10
N PHE A 409 -6.55 -3.95 -16.74
CA PHE A 409 -5.44 -3.85 -17.68
C PHE A 409 -5.48 -4.96 -18.74
N GLN A 410 -5.56 -6.22 -18.32
CA GLN A 410 -5.58 -7.37 -19.24
C GLN A 410 -6.77 -7.35 -20.19
N ARG A 411 -7.94 -6.91 -19.69
CA ARG A 411 -9.14 -6.80 -20.51
C ARG A 411 -9.03 -5.66 -21.52
N ALA A 412 -8.58 -4.48 -21.08
CA ALA A 412 -8.36 -3.33 -21.96
C ALA A 412 -7.30 -3.62 -23.04
N PHE A 413 -6.27 -4.40 -22.70
CA PHE A 413 -5.28 -4.89 -23.64
C PHE A 413 -5.89 -5.83 -24.69
N LYS A 414 -6.63 -6.87 -24.27
CA LYS A 414 -7.29 -7.83 -25.17
C LYS A 414 -8.30 -7.16 -26.12
N GLU A 415 -9.02 -6.16 -25.63
CA GLU A 415 -10.00 -5.40 -26.41
C GLU A 415 -9.37 -4.29 -27.27
N SER A 416 -8.04 -4.18 -27.31
CA SER A 416 -7.31 -3.11 -28.02
C SER A 416 -7.71 -1.67 -27.60
N LEU A 417 -8.29 -1.52 -26.42
CA LEU A 417 -8.84 -0.25 -25.92
C LEU A 417 -7.74 0.81 -25.76
N PHE A 418 -6.56 0.41 -25.26
CA PHE A 418 -5.41 1.30 -25.13
C PHE A 418 -4.99 1.88 -26.48
N LYS A 419 -4.85 1.04 -27.51
CA LYS A 419 -4.46 1.49 -28.86
C LYS A 419 -5.47 2.49 -29.42
N VAL A 420 -6.76 2.15 -29.40
CA VAL A 420 -7.83 3.01 -29.94
C VAL A 420 -7.83 4.37 -29.23
N LYS A 421 -7.78 4.36 -27.89
CA LYS A 421 -7.90 5.58 -27.11
C LYS A 421 -6.64 6.45 -27.14
N LEU A 422 -5.45 5.85 -27.12
CA LEU A 422 -4.18 6.60 -27.26
C LEU A 422 -4.10 7.29 -28.62
N ASN A 423 -4.52 6.63 -29.70
CA ASN A 423 -4.56 7.23 -31.03
C ASN A 423 -5.52 8.42 -31.11
N SER A 424 -6.66 8.38 -30.40
CA SER A 424 -7.61 9.51 -30.37
C SER A 424 -7.26 10.64 -29.37
N ALA A 425 -6.30 10.41 -28.47
CA ALA A 425 -5.98 11.34 -27.39
C ALA A 425 -5.19 12.57 -27.87
N ASN A 426 -5.36 13.72 -27.24
CA ASN A 426 -4.42 14.83 -27.42
C ASN A 426 -3.08 14.54 -26.70
N LEU A 427 -2.06 15.35 -26.93
CA LEU A 427 -0.72 15.15 -26.35
C LEU A 427 -0.74 15.08 -24.82
N SER A 428 -1.54 15.91 -24.16
CA SER A 428 -1.68 15.92 -22.69
C SER A 428 -2.25 14.61 -22.15
N GLU A 429 -3.34 14.14 -22.75
CA GLU A 429 -4.02 12.91 -22.37
C GLU A 429 -3.13 11.68 -22.65
N TYR A 430 -2.49 11.66 -23.83
CA TYR A 430 -1.55 10.62 -24.25
C TYR A 430 -0.36 10.51 -23.30
N SER A 431 0.32 11.62 -23.02
CA SER A 431 1.50 11.67 -22.16
C SER A 431 1.19 11.23 -20.72
N LYS A 432 0.11 11.76 -20.13
CA LYS A 432 -0.30 11.40 -18.77
C LYS A 432 -0.71 9.93 -18.66
N ALA A 433 -1.43 9.42 -19.65
CA ALA A 433 -1.83 8.01 -19.69
C ALA A 433 -0.61 7.09 -19.73
N LEU A 434 0.39 7.35 -20.57
CA LEU A 434 1.58 6.50 -20.63
C LEU A 434 2.44 6.60 -19.36
N SER A 435 2.56 7.80 -18.79
CA SER A 435 3.22 8.07 -17.50
C SER A 435 2.56 7.32 -16.32
N ASP A 436 1.24 7.17 -16.34
CA ASP A 436 0.52 6.42 -15.31
C ASP A 436 0.47 4.92 -15.60
N LEU A 437 0.40 4.51 -16.86
CA LEU A 437 0.50 3.10 -17.27
C LEU A 437 1.87 2.51 -16.92
N SER A 438 2.95 3.29 -16.99
CA SER A 438 4.30 2.76 -16.68
C SER A 438 4.46 2.37 -15.21
N LYS A 439 3.60 2.89 -14.31
CA LYS A 439 3.51 2.47 -12.90
C LYS A 439 2.76 1.16 -12.70
N ILE A 440 2.12 0.65 -13.75
CA ILE A 440 1.35 -0.60 -13.77
C ILE A 440 2.13 -1.65 -14.56
N ASP A 441 2.54 -1.32 -15.78
CA ASP A 441 3.29 -2.18 -16.69
C ASP A 441 4.24 -1.32 -17.53
N SER A 442 5.51 -1.26 -17.12
CA SER A 442 6.54 -0.48 -17.80
C SER A 442 6.90 -1.04 -19.16
N ASP A 443 6.89 -2.35 -19.33
CA ASP A 443 7.32 -3.03 -20.55
C ASP A 443 6.29 -2.83 -21.66
N PHE A 444 5.00 -2.88 -21.32
CA PHE A 444 3.94 -2.49 -22.22
C PHE A 444 4.13 -1.07 -22.74
N VAL A 445 4.39 -0.10 -21.86
CA VAL A 445 4.54 1.32 -22.25
C VAL A 445 5.76 1.51 -23.16
N LYS A 446 6.90 0.90 -22.85
CA LYS A 446 8.11 0.97 -23.67
C LYS A 446 7.86 0.41 -25.08
N ASN A 447 7.24 -0.76 -25.17
CA ASN A 447 6.89 -1.38 -26.45
C ASN A 447 5.89 -0.54 -27.25
N GLN A 448 4.89 0.02 -26.57
CA GLN A 448 3.89 0.89 -27.19
C GLN A 448 4.54 2.18 -27.72
N LEU A 449 5.41 2.83 -26.95
CA LEU A 449 6.14 4.02 -27.38
C LEU A 449 7.08 3.77 -28.55
N ALA A 450 7.81 2.64 -28.54
CA ALA A 450 8.67 2.26 -29.67
C ALA A 450 7.86 2.03 -30.96
N LYS A 451 6.65 1.47 -30.82
CA LYS A 451 5.71 1.31 -31.93
C LYS A 451 5.14 2.65 -32.41
N ASP A 452 4.67 3.48 -31.49
CA ASP A 452 4.08 4.79 -31.79
C ASP A 452 5.10 5.75 -32.43
N LEU A 453 6.38 5.57 -32.13
CA LEU A 453 7.47 6.28 -32.80
C LEU A 453 7.63 5.82 -34.26
N LYS A 454 7.59 4.50 -34.52
CA LYS A 454 7.66 3.94 -35.89
C LYS A 454 6.43 4.24 -36.73
N GLU A 455 5.26 4.34 -36.10
CA GLU A 455 3.98 4.64 -36.74
C GLU A 455 3.70 6.15 -36.87
N ASN A 456 4.68 7.03 -36.61
CA ASN A 456 4.56 8.49 -36.63
C ASN A 456 3.52 9.12 -35.69
N VAL A 457 2.90 8.34 -34.80
CA VAL A 457 1.90 8.84 -33.83
C VAL A 457 2.50 9.91 -32.94
N VAL A 458 3.72 9.69 -32.43
CA VAL A 458 4.42 10.67 -31.58
C VAL A 458 4.62 11.99 -32.33
N PHE A 459 5.04 11.93 -33.60
CA PHE A 459 5.20 13.12 -34.44
C PHE A 459 3.87 13.90 -34.55
N GLU A 460 2.78 13.21 -34.90
CA GLU A 460 1.46 13.82 -35.03
C GLU A 460 0.97 14.47 -33.73
N LYS A 461 1.19 13.83 -32.57
CA LYS A 461 0.78 14.40 -31.27
C LYS A 461 1.50 15.70 -30.96
N PHE A 462 2.81 15.75 -31.22
CA PHE A 462 3.63 16.93 -30.92
C PHE A 462 3.48 18.03 -31.96
N ALA A 463 3.35 17.71 -33.26
CA ALA A 463 3.17 18.70 -34.32
C ALA A 463 1.86 19.50 -34.14
N ASN A 464 0.80 18.81 -33.71
CA ASN A 464 -0.53 19.40 -33.47
C ASN A 464 -0.67 20.16 -32.15
N GLU A 465 0.34 20.16 -31.26
CA GLU A 465 0.26 20.87 -29.99
C GLU A 465 0.42 22.39 -30.19
N PRO A 466 -0.59 23.21 -29.84
CA PRO A 466 -0.50 24.67 -30.03
C PRO A 466 0.39 25.37 -29.00
N SER A 467 0.54 24.84 -27.78
CA SER A 467 1.27 25.51 -26.70
C SER A 467 2.73 25.06 -26.61
N ILE A 468 3.66 26.00 -26.68
CA ILE A 468 5.11 25.75 -26.47
C ILE A 468 5.36 25.20 -25.05
N SER A 469 4.66 25.74 -24.05
CA SER A 469 4.77 25.27 -22.66
C SER A 469 4.31 23.82 -22.53
N ASN A 470 3.15 23.48 -23.10
CA ASN A 470 2.65 22.11 -23.03
C ASN A 470 3.51 21.14 -23.84
N PHE A 471 3.95 21.53 -25.04
CA PHE A 471 4.93 20.79 -25.84
C PHE A 471 6.15 20.42 -24.98
N THR A 472 6.77 21.41 -24.34
CA THR A 472 7.99 21.22 -23.55
C THR A 472 7.75 20.32 -22.34
N ALA A 473 6.66 20.56 -21.60
CA ALA A 473 6.32 19.77 -20.42
C ALA A 473 6.07 18.30 -20.76
N ARG A 474 5.29 18.04 -21.83
CA ARG A 474 4.99 16.67 -22.27
C ARG A 474 6.20 15.99 -22.89
N ALA A 475 7.07 16.75 -23.56
CA ALA A 475 8.33 16.24 -24.10
C ALA A 475 9.22 15.64 -23.01
N LEU A 476 9.38 16.38 -21.92
CA LEU A 476 10.15 15.96 -20.74
C LEU A 476 9.48 14.82 -19.96
N GLU A 477 8.15 14.81 -19.87
CA GLU A 477 7.40 13.74 -19.20
C GLU A 477 7.56 12.41 -19.95
N LEU A 478 7.37 12.41 -21.27
CA LEU A 478 7.49 11.22 -22.11
C LEU A 478 8.93 10.72 -22.25
N ARG A 479 9.92 11.63 -22.27
CA ARG A 479 11.34 11.26 -22.34
C ARG A 479 11.72 10.17 -21.35
N LYS A 480 11.20 10.23 -20.12
CA LYS A 480 11.51 9.27 -19.04
C LYS A 480 11.06 7.84 -19.36
N GLN A 481 10.19 7.65 -20.35
CA GLN A 481 9.58 6.37 -20.70
C GLN A 481 10.19 5.75 -21.97
N PHE A 482 10.98 6.49 -22.75
CA PHE A 482 11.67 5.97 -23.93
C PHE A 482 12.99 5.30 -23.56
N GLU A 483 13.25 4.12 -24.11
CA GLU A 483 14.58 3.48 -24.03
C GLU A 483 15.56 4.13 -25.01
N ASP A 484 15.12 4.37 -26.25
CA ASP A 484 15.88 5.10 -27.25
C ASP A 484 15.49 6.59 -27.23
N ALA A 485 16.14 7.34 -26.34
CA ALA A 485 15.95 8.78 -26.26
C ALA A 485 16.42 9.51 -27.52
N LYS A 486 17.37 8.96 -28.29
CA LYS A 486 17.95 9.62 -29.46
C LYS A 486 16.92 9.71 -30.59
N SER A 487 16.33 8.58 -30.98
CA SER A 487 15.29 8.55 -32.02
C SER A 487 14.08 9.41 -31.65
N TYR A 488 13.72 9.46 -30.36
CA TYR A 488 12.66 10.34 -29.87
C TYR A 488 12.98 11.83 -30.07
N PHE A 489 14.19 12.27 -29.73
CA PHE A 489 14.60 13.66 -29.92
C PHE A 489 14.82 14.03 -31.39
N GLU A 490 15.21 13.08 -32.25
CA GLU A 490 15.25 13.29 -33.70
C GLU A 490 13.87 13.66 -34.27
N VAL A 491 12.81 13.00 -33.80
CA VAL A 491 11.42 13.34 -34.15
C VAL A 491 11.05 14.73 -33.65
N LEU A 492 11.38 15.08 -32.40
CA LEU A 492 11.10 16.42 -31.87
C LEU A 492 11.88 17.51 -32.62
N ASN A 493 13.12 17.24 -33.02
CA ASN A 493 13.96 18.13 -33.84
C ASN A 493 13.29 18.48 -35.16
N GLN A 494 12.72 17.49 -35.86
CA GLN A 494 11.99 17.73 -37.11
C GLN A 494 10.80 18.67 -36.91
N ILE A 495 10.09 18.53 -35.78
CA ILE A 495 8.90 19.35 -35.48
C ILE A 495 9.31 20.80 -35.18
N VAL A 496 10.30 21.00 -34.31
CA VAL A 496 10.68 22.36 -33.88
C VAL A 496 11.35 23.17 -34.98
N LEU A 497 11.96 22.49 -35.97
CA LEU A 497 12.54 23.12 -37.15
C LEU A 497 11.52 23.41 -38.26
N SER A 498 10.26 22.97 -38.11
CA SER A 498 9.22 23.25 -39.09
C SER A 498 8.78 24.72 -39.03
N ASP A 499 8.41 25.29 -40.20
CA ASP A 499 7.87 26.65 -40.29
C ASP A 499 6.66 26.87 -39.38
N SER A 500 5.85 25.82 -39.19
CA SER A 500 4.68 25.87 -38.30
C SER A 500 5.07 26.13 -36.85
N PHE A 501 6.15 25.51 -36.38
CA PHE A 501 6.62 25.66 -35.01
C PHE A 501 7.39 26.97 -34.82
N ILE A 502 8.17 27.39 -35.82
CA ILE A 502 8.83 28.70 -35.82
C ILE A 502 7.79 29.82 -35.73
N LYS A 503 6.68 29.74 -36.47
CA LYS A 503 5.56 30.71 -36.33
C LYS A 503 4.95 30.70 -34.93
N LYS A 504 4.84 29.54 -34.28
CA LYS A 504 4.39 29.45 -32.88
C LYS A 504 5.34 30.22 -31.96
N ILE A 505 6.66 30.03 -32.09
CA ILE A 505 7.68 30.78 -31.35
C ILE A 505 7.53 32.29 -31.59
N GLN A 506 7.41 32.72 -32.85
CA GLN A 506 7.24 34.12 -33.23
C GLN A 506 6.00 34.80 -32.63
N SER A 507 4.94 34.02 -32.38
CA SER A 507 3.67 34.50 -31.82
C SER A 507 3.57 34.41 -30.28
N GLU A 508 4.52 33.75 -29.63
CA GLU A 508 4.52 33.58 -28.17
C GLU A 508 4.91 34.88 -27.48
N ASN A 509 4.15 35.24 -26.45
CA ASN A 509 4.34 36.47 -25.69
C ASN A 509 4.76 36.19 -24.24
N ASN A 510 4.64 34.94 -23.79
CA ASN A 510 5.03 34.54 -22.45
C ASN A 510 6.53 34.20 -22.39
N LEU A 511 7.30 35.12 -21.84
CA LEU A 511 8.74 34.97 -21.70
C LEU A 511 9.14 33.70 -20.93
N ASN A 512 8.42 33.32 -19.87
CA ASN A 512 8.77 32.13 -19.11
C ASN A 512 8.62 30.85 -19.93
N TYR A 513 7.65 30.79 -20.84
CA TYR A 513 7.46 29.63 -21.72
C TYR A 513 8.59 29.51 -22.74
N LEU A 514 9.02 30.65 -23.31
CA LEU A 514 10.18 30.71 -24.21
C LEU A 514 11.47 30.33 -23.49
N LEU A 515 11.73 30.86 -22.29
CA LEU A 515 12.94 30.51 -21.51
C LEU A 515 12.97 29.03 -21.12
N ILE A 516 11.83 28.45 -20.72
CA ILE A 516 11.73 27.01 -20.44
C ILE A 516 11.98 26.18 -21.70
N PHE A 517 11.47 26.64 -22.85
CA PHE A 517 11.69 25.99 -24.13
C PHE A 517 13.17 26.08 -24.56
N THR A 518 13.82 27.24 -24.44
CA THR A 518 15.24 27.43 -24.75
C THR A 518 16.12 26.46 -23.96
N GLU A 519 15.94 26.40 -22.64
CA GLU A 519 16.69 25.47 -21.77
C GLU A 519 16.47 24.00 -22.19
N PHE A 520 15.24 23.65 -22.55
CA PHE A 520 14.92 22.33 -23.07
C PHE A 520 15.59 22.06 -24.42
N ALA A 521 15.55 23.03 -25.33
CA ALA A 521 16.08 22.91 -26.68
C ALA A 521 17.62 22.82 -26.68
N GLU A 522 18.31 23.69 -25.94
CA GLU A 522 19.78 23.65 -25.76
C GLU A 522 20.26 22.28 -25.26
N LYS A 523 19.49 21.67 -24.37
CA LYS A 523 19.91 20.44 -23.69
C LYS A 523 19.59 19.17 -24.47
N TYR A 524 18.54 19.19 -25.30
CA TYR A 524 17.95 17.97 -25.86
C TYR A 524 17.74 18.00 -27.37
N LEU A 525 17.77 19.18 -27.99
CA LEU A 525 17.49 19.38 -29.40
C LEU A 525 18.75 19.90 -30.12
N ASN A 526 18.76 19.79 -31.45
CA ASN A 526 19.76 20.43 -32.29
C ASN A 526 19.42 21.92 -32.37
N PHE A 527 19.77 22.67 -31.33
CA PHE A 527 19.41 24.06 -31.16
C PHE A 527 20.51 25.02 -31.63
N GLU A 528 21.78 24.68 -31.39
CA GLU A 528 22.91 25.51 -31.80
C GLU A 528 23.01 25.64 -33.33
N GLU A 529 23.38 26.83 -33.80
CA GLU A 529 23.51 27.19 -35.23
C GLU A 529 22.21 27.06 -36.07
N THR A 530 21.03 26.95 -35.43
CA THR A 530 19.75 26.82 -36.15
C THR A 530 18.94 28.11 -36.23
N ILE A 531 18.03 28.18 -37.23
CA ILE A 531 17.00 29.22 -37.35
C ILE A 531 16.14 29.30 -36.07
N LEU A 532 15.89 28.16 -35.42
CA LEU A 532 15.12 28.09 -34.18
C LEU A 532 15.75 28.91 -33.06
N LYS A 533 17.08 28.84 -32.87
CA LYS A 533 17.79 29.67 -31.89
C LYS A 533 17.67 31.15 -32.22
N GLN A 534 17.90 31.51 -33.48
CA GLN A 534 17.83 32.91 -33.93
C GLN A 534 16.43 33.52 -33.69
N GLU A 535 15.37 32.81 -34.09
CA GLU A 535 14.00 33.28 -33.94
C GLU A 535 13.56 33.32 -32.47
N THR A 536 13.92 32.29 -31.67
CA THR A 536 13.64 32.29 -30.23
C THR A 536 14.31 33.47 -29.53
N SER A 537 15.58 33.74 -29.82
CA SER A 537 16.31 34.89 -29.27
C SER A 537 15.69 36.21 -29.69
N LYS A 538 15.34 36.40 -30.97
CA LYS A 538 14.66 37.62 -31.47
C LYS A 538 13.38 37.91 -30.70
N VAL A 539 12.54 36.90 -30.49
CA VAL A 539 11.26 37.05 -29.77
C VAL A 539 11.50 37.38 -28.31
N ILE A 540 12.43 36.68 -27.65
CA ILE A 540 12.80 36.96 -26.26
C ILE A 540 13.28 38.41 -26.12
N THR A 541 14.21 38.88 -26.97
CA THR A 541 14.72 40.26 -26.94
C THR A 541 13.59 41.28 -27.14
N LYS A 542 12.69 41.01 -28.09
CA LYS A 542 11.50 41.86 -28.33
C LYS A 542 10.59 41.94 -27.11
N ILE A 543 10.31 40.81 -26.46
CA ILE A 543 9.48 40.78 -25.24
C ILE A 543 10.18 41.56 -24.13
N ILE A 544 11.47 41.31 -23.88
CA ILE A 544 12.27 41.97 -22.84
C ILE A 544 12.26 43.49 -23.01
N ALA A 545 12.43 43.98 -24.24
CA ALA A 545 12.40 45.42 -24.53
C ALA A 545 11.05 46.07 -24.15
N GLY A 546 9.96 45.31 -24.21
CA GLY A 546 8.61 45.76 -23.88
C GLY A 546 8.18 45.57 -22.42
N ILE A 547 9.03 45.00 -21.54
CA ILE A 547 8.66 44.73 -20.15
C ILE A 547 8.67 46.04 -19.33
N PRO A 548 7.54 46.45 -18.73
CA PRO A 548 7.48 47.69 -17.94
C PRO A 548 8.27 47.61 -16.62
N ASN A 549 8.48 46.41 -16.06
CA ASN A 549 9.30 46.19 -14.88
C ASN A 549 10.43 45.17 -15.17
N LYS A 550 11.54 45.66 -15.74
CA LYS A 550 12.70 44.83 -16.13
C LYS A 550 13.26 44.01 -14.95
N LEU A 551 13.25 44.57 -13.74
CA LEU A 551 13.79 43.94 -12.52
C LEU A 551 13.04 42.67 -12.11
N GLU A 552 11.72 42.65 -12.29
CA GLU A 552 10.90 41.48 -11.97
C GLU A 552 11.16 40.34 -12.95
N ALA A 553 11.44 40.64 -14.20
CA ALA A 553 11.81 39.62 -15.18
C ALA A 553 13.19 39.01 -14.86
N LEU A 554 14.17 39.86 -14.52
CA LEU A 554 15.54 39.43 -14.16
C LEU A 554 15.64 38.63 -12.86
N SER A 555 14.59 38.65 -12.03
CA SER A 555 14.49 37.77 -10.86
C SER A 555 14.32 36.29 -11.24
N ASN A 556 13.99 35.98 -12.50
CA ASN A 556 13.97 34.61 -12.99
C ASN A 556 15.38 34.19 -13.46
N PRO A 557 16.03 33.20 -12.80
CA PRO A 557 17.35 32.72 -13.17
C PRO A 557 17.51 32.30 -14.63
N LYS A 558 16.41 31.87 -15.27
CA LYS A 558 16.44 31.38 -16.64
C LYS A 558 16.79 32.46 -17.66
N PHE A 559 16.76 33.72 -17.26
CA PHE A 559 17.28 34.85 -18.04
C PHE A 559 18.78 34.73 -18.37
N LEU A 560 19.53 33.90 -17.64
CA LEU A 560 20.94 33.62 -17.96
C LEU A 560 21.14 33.02 -19.36
N ASN A 561 20.10 32.40 -19.94
CA ASN A 561 20.17 31.75 -21.25
C ASN A 561 19.80 32.71 -22.40
N VAL A 562 19.62 34.00 -22.13
CA VAL A 562 19.30 35.00 -23.16
C VAL A 562 20.60 35.56 -23.73
N GLU A 563 20.97 35.09 -24.93
CA GLU A 563 22.03 35.71 -25.70
C GLU A 563 21.58 37.10 -26.21
N ASN A 564 22.48 38.08 -26.19
CA ASN A 564 22.30 39.50 -26.58
C ASN A 564 21.77 40.47 -25.51
N LEU A 565 21.86 40.13 -24.22
CA LEU A 565 21.83 41.17 -23.18
C LEU A 565 23.23 41.79 -23.07
N ASP A 566 23.32 43.08 -23.38
CA ASP A 566 24.57 43.83 -23.36
C ASP A 566 24.70 44.71 -22.10
N SER A 567 25.82 45.39 -22.00
CA SER A 567 26.12 46.28 -20.89
C SER A 567 25.17 47.50 -20.81
N ASP A 568 24.49 47.85 -21.91
CA ASP A 568 23.58 49.00 -21.99
C ASP A 568 22.24 48.67 -21.31
N PHE A 569 21.85 47.39 -21.30
CA PHE A 569 20.71 46.92 -20.54
C PHE A 569 20.87 47.19 -19.03
N ILE A 570 22.07 46.97 -18.45
CA ILE A 570 22.33 47.29 -17.03
C ILE A 570 22.23 48.80 -16.79
N ASP A 571 22.69 49.62 -17.73
CA ASP A 571 22.61 51.08 -17.60
C ASP A 571 21.19 51.61 -17.70
N SER A 572 20.29 50.88 -18.35
CA SER A 572 18.85 51.19 -18.37
C SER A 572 18.13 50.98 -17.04
N ILE A 573 18.78 50.35 -16.05
CA ILE A 573 18.25 50.08 -14.72
C ILE A 573 18.89 51.06 -13.73
N THR A 574 18.08 51.94 -13.16
CA THR A 574 18.54 52.93 -12.18
C THR A 574 18.67 52.32 -10.79
N ASN A 575 19.57 52.88 -9.96
CA ASN A 575 19.72 52.45 -8.56
C ASN A 575 18.41 52.59 -7.77
N LYS A 576 17.63 53.65 -8.02
CA LYS A 576 16.32 53.87 -7.36
C LYS A 576 15.31 52.79 -7.70
N GLU A 577 15.33 52.25 -8.91
CA GLU A 577 14.45 51.15 -9.29
C GLU A 577 14.82 49.87 -8.53
N ILE A 578 16.11 49.57 -8.40
CA ILE A 578 16.61 48.42 -7.61
C ILE A 578 16.23 48.58 -6.13
N GLU A 579 16.42 49.78 -5.57
CA GLU A 579 16.04 50.10 -4.18
C GLU A 579 14.54 49.92 -3.95
N LYS A 580 13.69 50.49 -4.81
CA LYS A 580 12.23 50.36 -4.73
C LYS A 580 11.77 48.91 -4.88
N TYR A 581 12.45 48.14 -5.73
CA TYR A 581 12.19 46.70 -5.89
C TYR A 581 12.42 45.95 -4.57
N PHE A 582 13.52 46.22 -3.86
CA PHE A 582 13.79 45.60 -2.56
C PHE A 582 12.88 46.08 -1.43
N GLU A 583 12.44 47.34 -1.45
CA GLU A 583 11.45 47.85 -0.48
C GLU A 583 10.07 47.19 -0.63
N SER A 584 9.73 46.68 -1.83
CA SER A 584 8.49 45.93 -2.08
C SER A 584 8.52 44.48 -1.57
N ASN A 585 9.34 44.18 -0.55
CA ASN A 585 9.55 42.86 0.06
C ASN A 585 10.16 41.77 -0.85
N LYS A 586 10.70 42.13 -2.03
CA LYS A 586 11.30 41.18 -2.99
C LYS A 586 12.80 40.91 -2.76
N ILE A 587 13.30 41.13 -1.55
CA ILE A 587 14.73 40.92 -1.21
C ILE A 587 15.18 39.45 -1.35
N THR A 588 14.25 38.50 -1.28
CA THR A 588 14.53 37.07 -1.51
C THR A 588 15.04 36.79 -2.92
N TYR A 589 14.70 37.64 -3.89
CA TYR A 589 15.14 37.55 -5.28
C TYR A 589 16.42 38.34 -5.57
N ALA A 590 17.02 38.97 -4.55
CA ALA A 590 18.23 39.76 -4.75
C ALA A 590 19.38 38.90 -5.31
N GLU A 591 19.50 37.66 -4.84
CA GLU A 591 20.52 36.73 -5.35
C GLU A 591 20.33 36.43 -6.83
N ASP A 592 19.11 36.11 -7.26
CA ASP A 592 18.77 35.82 -8.65
C ASP A 592 19.00 37.03 -9.55
N LEU A 593 18.53 38.20 -9.12
CA LEU A 593 18.73 39.46 -9.83
C LEU A 593 20.23 39.76 -10.04
N PHE A 594 21.02 39.73 -8.97
CA PHE A 594 22.45 40.01 -9.05
C PHE A 594 23.24 38.90 -9.74
N ARG A 595 22.73 37.67 -9.76
CA ARG A 595 23.28 36.58 -10.57
C ARG A 595 23.13 36.88 -12.05
N VAL A 596 21.95 37.31 -12.50
CA VAL A 596 21.70 37.66 -13.91
C VAL A 596 22.47 38.93 -14.31
N LEU A 597 22.48 39.97 -13.49
CA LEU A 597 23.25 41.19 -13.79
C LEU A 597 24.76 40.89 -13.89
N SER A 598 25.29 40.07 -12.98
CA SER A 598 26.71 39.72 -12.98
C SER A 598 27.16 38.89 -14.18
N SER A 599 26.26 38.12 -14.79
CA SER A 599 26.59 37.36 -16.01
C SER A 599 26.60 38.23 -17.26
N ILE A 600 25.84 39.33 -17.26
CA ILE A 600 25.84 40.32 -18.35
C ILE A 600 27.12 41.16 -18.28
N ASP A 601 27.36 41.83 -17.14
CA ASP A 601 28.59 42.60 -16.89
C ASP A 601 28.86 42.67 -15.38
N LYS A 602 29.89 41.93 -14.96
CA LYS A 602 30.31 41.83 -13.57
C LYS A 602 30.78 43.17 -12.99
N ASN A 603 31.50 43.98 -13.77
CA ASN A 603 32.08 45.23 -13.29
C ASN A 603 30.98 46.27 -13.05
N LYS A 604 30.09 46.47 -14.03
CA LYS A 604 28.95 47.39 -13.89
C LYS A 604 28.00 46.96 -12.76
N THR A 605 27.81 45.65 -12.57
CA THR A 605 26.99 45.12 -11.47
C THR A 605 27.59 45.47 -10.10
N ILE A 606 28.90 45.32 -9.94
CA ILE A 606 29.62 45.72 -8.72
C ILE A 606 29.48 47.24 -8.50
N GLU A 607 29.66 48.06 -9.54
CA GLU A 607 29.47 49.51 -9.42
C GLU A 607 28.05 49.91 -9.04
N LYS A 608 27.03 49.28 -9.62
CA LYS A 608 25.62 49.49 -9.27
C LYS A 608 25.38 49.13 -7.81
N PHE A 609 25.83 47.96 -7.37
CA PHE A 609 25.68 47.56 -5.97
C PHE A 609 26.41 48.53 -5.01
N LYS A 610 27.62 48.97 -5.34
CA LYS A 610 28.38 49.99 -4.57
C LYS A 610 27.59 51.29 -4.37
N LYS A 611 26.72 51.67 -5.31
CA LYS A 611 25.92 52.90 -5.25
C LYS A 611 24.53 52.76 -4.60
N LEU A 612 24.05 51.56 -4.28
CA LEU A 612 22.76 51.36 -3.58
C LEU A 612 22.75 51.93 -2.16
N ASN A 613 21.60 52.30 -1.61
CA ASN A 613 21.53 52.74 -0.22
C ASN A 613 21.57 51.55 0.76
N SER A 614 22.62 51.48 1.60
CA SER A 614 22.77 50.42 2.62
C SER A 614 21.57 50.38 3.58
N ALA A 615 20.97 51.52 3.94
CA ALA A 615 19.82 51.57 4.84
C ALA A 615 18.55 50.94 4.23
N VAL A 616 18.38 51.05 2.91
CA VAL A 616 17.27 50.41 2.17
C VAL A 616 17.45 48.90 2.20
N LEU A 617 18.66 48.41 1.90
CA LEU A 617 18.97 46.98 1.92
C LEU A 617 18.82 46.39 3.34
N ILE A 618 19.32 47.06 4.37
CA ILE A 618 19.14 46.65 5.77
C ILE A 618 17.65 46.55 6.12
N ARG A 619 16.83 47.54 5.74
CA ARG A 619 15.38 47.50 5.99
C ARG A 619 14.73 46.33 5.27
N ALA A 620 15.10 46.08 4.03
CA ALA A 620 14.60 44.96 3.24
C ALA A 620 14.97 43.59 3.86
N PHE A 621 16.20 43.43 4.37
CA PHE A 621 16.62 42.20 5.07
C PHE A 621 15.96 41.98 6.44
N LEU A 622 15.36 43.03 7.03
CA LEU A 622 14.55 42.92 8.23
C LEU A 622 13.10 42.47 7.95
N ASN A 623 12.77 42.10 6.70
CA ASN A 623 11.46 41.56 6.32
C ASN A 623 11.02 40.43 7.30
N PRO A 624 9.80 40.50 7.88
CA PRO A 624 9.23 39.48 8.76
C PRO A 624 9.21 38.06 8.18
N GLU A 625 9.11 37.91 6.86
CA GLU A 625 9.03 36.62 6.17
C GLU A 625 10.37 35.87 6.12
N LEU A 626 11.48 36.58 6.30
CA LEU A 626 12.80 35.97 6.38
C LEU A 626 13.19 35.69 7.83
N ASN A 627 13.57 34.44 8.10
CA ASN A 627 14.16 34.08 9.38
C ASN A 627 15.66 34.43 9.41
N PHE A 628 16.25 34.36 10.61
CA PHE A 628 17.66 34.71 10.83
C PHE A 628 18.63 33.98 9.87
N SER A 629 18.41 32.68 9.65
CA SER A 629 19.30 31.85 8.87
C SER A 629 19.20 32.15 7.37
N GLN A 630 17.98 32.37 6.88
CA GLN A 630 17.67 32.73 5.49
C GLN A 630 18.25 34.10 5.13
N THR A 631 18.12 35.09 6.02
CA THR A 631 18.66 36.42 5.77
C THR A 631 20.18 36.39 5.64
N LEU A 632 20.89 35.75 6.56
CA LEU A 632 22.35 35.65 6.51
C LEU A 632 22.83 34.81 5.33
N GLU A 633 22.11 33.75 4.96
CA GLU A 633 22.37 33.00 3.74
C GLU A 633 22.27 33.88 2.49
N ASN A 634 21.22 34.71 2.38
CA ASN A 634 21.02 35.61 1.24
C ASN A 634 22.12 36.69 1.16
N ILE A 635 22.51 37.28 2.30
CA ILE A 635 23.63 38.25 2.34
C ILE A 635 24.93 37.57 1.90
N ASN A 636 25.21 36.35 2.35
CA ASN A 636 26.39 35.60 1.95
C ASN A 636 26.39 35.26 0.45
N LYS A 637 25.24 34.86 -0.11
CA LYS A 637 25.13 34.61 -1.55
C LYS A 637 25.34 35.90 -2.34
N LEU A 638 24.76 37.02 -1.90
CA LEU A 638 24.97 38.32 -2.53
C LEU A 638 26.43 38.72 -2.53
N LYS A 639 27.14 38.57 -1.40
CA LYS A 639 28.60 38.81 -1.30
C LYS A 639 29.35 38.18 -2.47
N ASN A 640 29.07 36.90 -2.75
CA ASN A 640 29.70 36.17 -3.85
C ASN A 640 29.32 36.71 -5.24
N LYS A 641 28.10 37.23 -5.42
CA LYS A 641 27.67 37.86 -6.69
C LYS A 641 28.28 39.24 -6.90
N VAL A 642 28.63 39.96 -5.85
CA VAL A 642 29.26 41.29 -5.95
C VAL A 642 30.76 41.28 -5.59
N TYR A 643 31.40 40.13 -5.76
CA TYR A 643 32.84 39.92 -5.64
C TYR A 643 33.40 39.44 -6.98
N LYS A 644 34.45 40.09 -7.49
CA LYS A 644 35.21 39.65 -8.66
C LYS A 644 36.64 39.26 -8.25
N ASP A 645 37.31 40.15 -7.54
CA ASP A 645 38.65 39.98 -6.98
C ASP A 645 38.84 40.90 -5.75
N GLU A 646 40.03 40.90 -5.15
CA GLU A 646 40.34 41.69 -3.95
C GLU A 646 40.27 43.21 -4.18
N ILE A 647 40.40 43.68 -5.42
CA ILE A 647 40.33 45.10 -5.79
C ILE A 647 38.87 45.47 -6.11
N ASP A 648 38.21 44.67 -6.92
CA ASP A 648 36.84 44.86 -7.38
C ASP A 648 35.85 43.95 -6.63
N ASN A 649 35.46 44.41 -5.44
CA ASN A 649 34.39 43.78 -4.67
C ASN A 649 33.56 44.79 -3.86
N CYS A 650 32.51 44.27 -3.21
CA CYS A 650 31.67 45.03 -2.28
C CYS A 650 31.75 44.51 -0.85
N ASN A 651 32.85 43.85 -0.44
CA ASN A 651 32.97 43.23 0.89
C ASN A 651 32.72 44.25 2.01
N PHE A 652 33.33 45.44 1.93
CA PHE A 652 33.12 46.50 2.92
C PHE A 652 31.63 46.85 3.11
N LYS A 653 30.91 47.03 2.01
CA LYS A 653 29.48 47.35 2.03
C LYS A 653 28.62 46.18 2.51
N ILE A 654 28.97 44.96 2.14
CA ILE A 654 28.31 43.75 2.64
C ILE A 654 28.48 43.66 4.16
N THR A 655 29.67 43.97 4.69
CA THR A 655 29.93 44.04 6.13
C THR A 655 29.09 45.13 6.81
N GLU A 656 28.97 46.31 6.19
CA GLU A 656 28.08 47.39 6.67
C GLU A 656 26.61 46.92 6.75
N ILE A 657 26.12 46.22 5.72
CA ILE A 657 24.76 45.67 5.68
C ILE A 657 24.58 44.59 6.76
N LEU A 658 25.55 43.69 6.92
CA LEU A 658 25.53 42.66 7.96
C LEU A 658 25.44 43.29 9.36
N ASP A 659 26.29 44.28 9.63
CA ASP A 659 26.34 44.97 10.92
C ASP A 659 25.03 45.72 11.22
N GLY A 660 24.52 46.43 10.21
CA GLY A 660 23.24 47.15 10.30
C GLY A 660 22.04 46.22 10.49
N TYR A 661 22.05 45.03 9.86
CA TYR A 661 21.03 44.01 10.07
C TYR A 661 21.11 43.42 11.48
N LEU A 662 22.30 42.95 11.89
CA LEU A 662 22.48 42.31 13.20
C LEU A 662 22.16 43.27 14.34
N SER A 663 22.63 44.52 14.29
CA SER A 663 22.38 45.52 15.33
C SER A 663 20.89 45.86 15.55
N ARG A 664 20.03 45.56 14.57
CA ARG A 664 18.58 45.73 14.65
C ARG A 664 17.85 44.42 14.96
N TYR A 665 18.22 43.32 14.30
CA TYR A 665 17.55 42.03 14.45
C TYR A 665 17.77 41.44 15.85
N THR A 666 18.98 41.54 16.42
CA THR A 666 19.27 41.00 17.76
C THR A 666 18.56 41.77 18.87
N LYS A 667 18.18 43.03 18.62
CA LYS A 667 17.39 43.86 19.55
C LYS A 667 15.89 43.59 19.47
N ASP A 668 15.41 42.95 18.40
CA ASP A 668 14.03 42.46 18.33
C ASP A 668 13.92 41.13 19.09
N PHE A 669 13.81 41.22 20.42
CA PHE A 669 13.72 40.05 21.29
C PHE A 669 12.53 39.13 20.96
N ARG A 670 11.45 39.65 20.33
CA ARG A 670 10.29 38.82 19.97
C ARG A 670 10.64 37.87 18.83
N ARG A 671 11.41 38.33 17.83
CA ARG A 671 11.85 37.51 16.70
C ARG A 671 13.10 36.71 17.03
N TYR A 672 14.11 37.35 17.61
CA TYR A 672 15.43 36.75 17.82
C TYR A 672 15.41 35.60 18.85
N ASN A 673 14.66 35.74 19.97
CA ASN A 673 14.58 34.66 20.97
C ASN A 673 13.82 33.41 20.47
N ARG A 674 13.01 33.55 19.41
CA ARG A 674 12.28 32.43 18.79
C ARG A 674 13.11 31.68 17.74
N VAL A 675 14.33 32.13 17.45
CA VAL A 675 15.21 31.45 16.49
C VAL A 675 15.64 30.10 17.09
N GLY A 676 15.16 29.03 16.46
CA GLY A 676 15.49 27.65 16.81
C GLY A 676 16.98 27.37 16.64
N ILE A 677 17.48 26.34 17.33
CA ILE A 677 18.93 26.05 17.39
C ILE A 677 19.54 25.76 16.01
N SER A 678 18.83 25.04 15.15
CA SER A 678 19.30 24.72 13.79
C SER A 678 19.41 25.97 12.92
N ASP A 679 18.38 26.82 12.92
CA ASP A 679 18.41 28.11 12.21
C ASP A 679 19.50 29.02 12.76
N PHE A 680 19.70 29.03 14.07
CA PHE A 680 20.75 29.83 14.69
C PHE A 680 22.15 29.40 14.22
N PHE A 681 22.46 28.10 14.27
CA PHE A 681 23.77 27.58 13.82
C PHE A 681 24.00 27.86 12.33
N LYS A 682 22.97 27.65 11.51
CA LYS A 682 23.02 27.95 10.08
C LYS A 682 23.28 29.44 9.83
N GLY A 683 22.55 30.32 10.50
CA GLY A 683 22.75 31.76 10.39
C GLY A 683 24.13 32.19 10.86
N TYR A 684 24.57 31.72 12.02
CA TYR A 684 25.89 32.04 12.57
C TYR A 684 27.02 31.61 11.63
N TYR A 685 26.93 30.41 11.06
CA TYR A 685 27.86 29.93 10.03
C TYR A 685 27.96 30.89 8.84
N PHE A 686 26.82 31.29 8.25
CA PHE A 686 26.83 32.24 7.14
C PHE A 686 27.35 33.62 7.56
N GLY A 687 27.06 34.05 8.80
CA GLY A 687 27.65 35.26 9.37
C GLY A 687 29.18 35.23 9.35
N ILE A 688 29.79 34.09 9.74
CA ILE A 688 31.26 33.91 9.69
C ILE A 688 31.77 33.96 8.24
N CYS A 689 31.07 33.31 7.30
CA CYS A 689 31.43 33.35 5.88
C CYS A 689 31.40 34.78 5.30
N ILE A 690 30.55 35.66 5.84
CA ILE A 690 30.46 37.05 5.43
C ILE A 690 31.61 37.85 6.06
N GLU A 691 31.64 37.99 7.39
CA GLU A 691 32.69 38.69 8.13
C GLU A 691 32.67 38.25 9.60
N GLN A 692 33.75 37.60 10.03
CA GLN A 692 33.83 36.93 11.33
C GLN A 692 33.72 37.89 12.52
N ASN A 693 34.38 39.04 12.48
CA ASN A 693 34.43 39.95 13.63
C ASN A 693 33.03 40.52 13.95
N THR A 694 32.25 40.82 12.91
CA THR A 694 30.92 41.40 12.99
C THR A 694 29.93 40.41 13.59
N ILE A 695 29.89 39.17 13.10
CA ILE A 695 29.00 38.14 13.68
C ILE A 695 29.40 37.78 15.11
N GLU A 696 30.70 37.73 15.41
CA GLU A 696 31.18 37.45 16.76
C GLU A 696 30.78 38.56 17.74
N ARG A 697 30.92 39.83 17.35
CA ARG A 697 30.54 40.99 18.16
C ARG A 697 29.05 40.95 18.56
N HIS A 698 28.17 40.49 17.68
CA HIS A 698 26.72 40.50 17.92
C HIS A 698 26.17 39.20 18.53
N CYS A 699 26.71 38.03 18.15
CA CYS A 699 26.04 36.75 18.40
C CYS A 699 26.89 35.73 19.19
N LYS A 700 28.17 36.01 19.48
CA LYS A 700 29.06 35.02 20.14
C LYS A 700 28.57 34.63 21.54
N ALA A 701 28.13 35.60 22.34
CA ALA A 701 27.59 35.33 23.68
C ALA A 701 26.34 34.43 23.62
N ASP A 702 25.45 34.68 22.65
CA ASP A 702 24.25 33.87 22.46
C ASP A 702 24.56 32.46 21.94
N LEU A 703 25.58 32.31 21.09
CA LEU A 703 26.07 31.01 20.65
C LEU A 703 26.51 30.17 21.85
N LEU A 704 27.38 30.72 22.71
CA LEU A 704 27.88 30.02 23.89
C LEU A 704 26.75 29.67 24.86
N LYS A 705 25.78 30.57 25.04
CA LYS A 705 24.57 30.33 25.85
C LYS A 705 23.69 29.20 25.28
N LYS A 706 23.54 29.14 23.95
CA LYS A 706 22.75 28.08 23.29
C LYS A 706 23.46 26.73 23.36
N LEU A 707 24.79 26.69 23.24
CA LEU A 707 25.60 25.48 23.36
C LEU A 707 25.55 24.88 24.77
N SER A 708 25.42 25.73 25.79
CA SER A 708 25.33 25.31 27.21
C SER A 708 23.90 24.99 27.67
N SER A 709 22.91 24.94 26.77
CA SER A 709 21.51 24.68 27.11
C SER A 709 21.00 23.35 26.56
N SER A 710 20.09 22.70 27.31
CA SER A 710 19.33 21.52 26.90
C SER A 710 17.89 21.82 26.47
N ASN A 711 17.44 23.08 26.57
CA ASN A 711 16.05 23.48 26.29
C ASN A 711 15.84 23.79 24.81
N HIS A 712 16.19 22.85 23.94
CA HIS A 712 16.01 22.99 22.49
C HIS A 712 14.94 22.02 22.01
N ASN A 713 13.85 22.56 21.48
CA ASN A 713 12.75 21.78 20.91
C ASN A 713 12.65 22.06 19.41
N ASN A 714 12.04 21.12 18.67
CA ASN A 714 11.66 21.29 17.25
C ASN A 714 12.83 21.59 16.30
N PHE A 715 13.84 20.71 16.26
CA PHE A 715 14.91 20.75 15.25
C PHE A 715 14.96 19.44 14.44
N GLU A 716 15.50 19.52 13.21
CA GLU A 716 15.80 18.35 12.38
C GLU A 716 17.28 17.96 12.54
N ILE A 717 17.57 16.66 12.72
CA ILE A 717 18.92 16.17 13.00
C ILE A 717 19.86 16.43 11.83
N ALA A 718 19.37 16.22 10.60
CA ALA A 718 20.15 16.44 9.38
C ALA A 718 20.69 17.87 9.29
N SER A 719 19.80 18.85 9.42
CA SER A 719 20.18 20.27 9.33
C SER A 719 21.08 20.69 10.48
N LEU A 720 20.76 20.29 11.72
CA LEU A 720 21.56 20.65 12.89
C LEU A 720 22.99 20.13 12.80
N PHE A 721 23.18 18.84 12.50
CA PHE A 721 24.51 18.22 12.46
C PHE A 721 25.33 18.68 11.25
N GLN A 722 24.69 18.97 10.12
CA GLN A 722 25.37 19.60 8.98
C GLN A 722 26.00 20.95 9.37
N PHE A 723 25.25 21.83 10.05
CA PHE A 723 25.79 23.14 10.43
C PHE A 723 26.70 23.09 11.64
N LEU A 724 26.55 22.09 12.52
CA LEU A 724 27.53 21.82 13.57
C LEU A 724 28.90 21.45 12.97
N ARG A 725 28.93 20.54 11.98
CA ARG A 725 30.15 20.21 11.23
C ARG A 725 30.77 21.45 10.59
N ARG A 726 29.97 22.22 9.85
CA ARG A 726 30.45 23.42 9.16
C ARG A 726 31.02 24.47 10.12
N LEU A 727 30.43 24.61 11.30
CA LEU A 727 30.94 25.50 12.35
C LEU A 727 32.28 25.01 12.93
N SER A 728 32.42 23.71 13.16
CA SER A 728 33.69 23.10 13.56
C SER A 728 34.79 23.36 12.52
N GLU A 729 34.49 23.09 11.24
CA GLU A 729 35.41 23.30 10.11
C GLU A 729 35.83 24.78 9.96
N ILE A 730 34.85 25.71 9.88
CA ILE A 730 35.15 27.13 9.60
C ILE A 730 35.87 27.83 10.75
N THR A 731 35.73 27.33 11.98
CA THR A 731 36.41 27.90 13.15
C THR A 731 37.78 27.26 13.40
N ASN A 732 38.25 26.37 12.52
CA ASN A 732 39.45 25.55 12.73
C ASN A 732 39.41 24.85 14.09
N ASN A 733 38.28 24.21 14.41
CA ASN A 733 38.05 23.39 15.60
C ASN A 733 38.09 24.14 16.95
N LYS A 734 38.10 25.48 16.95
CA LYS A 734 38.25 26.29 18.17
C LYS A 734 37.08 26.17 19.16
N ILE A 735 35.87 25.88 18.68
CA ILE A 735 34.64 25.79 19.52
C ILE A 735 34.21 24.35 19.77
N ASP A 736 35.02 23.38 19.38
CA ASP A 736 34.58 21.98 19.36
C ASP A 736 34.41 21.38 20.75
N LYS A 737 35.07 21.95 21.76
CA LYS A 737 34.88 21.55 23.15
C LYS A 737 33.42 21.84 23.54
N GLU A 738 32.95 23.04 23.25
CA GLU A 738 31.59 23.49 23.47
C GLU A 738 30.58 22.70 22.61
N LEU A 739 30.92 22.40 21.35
CA LEU A 739 30.08 21.53 20.50
C LEU A 739 29.97 20.11 21.07
N THR A 740 31.06 19.54 21.60
CA THR A 740 31.06 18.21 22.22
C THR A 740 30.19 18.19 23.47
N GLU A 741 30.28 19.23 24.31
CA GLU A 741 29.44 19.39 25.49
C GLU A 741 27.97 19.55 25.12
N PHE A 742 27.66 20.36 24.11
CA PHE A 742 26.32 20.52 23.55
C PHE A 742 25.72 19.18 23.08
N LEU A 743 26.49 18.39 22.33
CA LEU A 743 26.08 17.08 21.85
C LEU A 743 25.74 16.15 23.02
N LYS A 744 26.64 16.05 24.00
CA LYS A 744 26.42 15.22 25.20
C LYS A 744 25.17 15.66 25.96
N LEU A 745 25.03 16.96 26.22
CA LEU A 745 23.92 17.55 26.97
C LEU A 745 22.55 17.31 26.33
N ASN A 746 22.48 17.22 25.01
CA ASN A 746 21.22 17.10 24.26
C ASN A 746 20.94 15.68 23.72
N THR A 747 21.68 14.67 24.18
CA THR A 747 21.57 13.28 23.69
C THR A 747 20.14 12.75 23.75
N ASP A 748 19.43 12.94 24.87
CA ASP A 748 18.06 12.44 25.03
C ASP A 748 17.08 13.13 24.08
N ASN A 749 17.24 14.44 23.88
CA ASN A 749 16.45 15.20 22.91
C ASN A 749 16.68 14.68 21.49
N PHE A 750 17.93 14.36 21.11
CA PHE A 750 18.24 13.78 19.80
C PHE A 750 17.57 12.42 19.63
N ILE A 751 17.62 11.55 20.64
CA ILE A 751 16.96 10.23 20.57
C ILE A 751 15.45 10.39 20.38
N GLU A 752 14.82 11.35 21.04
CA GLU A 752 13.39 11.63 20.88
C GLU A 752 13.06 12.15 19.47
N VAL A 753 13.90 13.02 18.89
CA VAL A 753 13.73 13.46 17.50
C VAL A 753 13.92 12.29 16.52
N ILE A 754 14.91 11.40 16.75
CA ILE A 754 15.11 10.19 15.93
C ILE A 754 13.85 9.31 15.93
N LYS A 755 13.09 9.24 17.02
CA LYS A 755 11.81 8.48 17.05
C LYS A 755 10.79 9.04 16.07
N ASN A 756 10.75 10.36 15.89
CA ASN A 756 9.72 11.04 15.12
C ASN A 756 10.15 11.37 13.67
N GLU A 757 11.45 11.39 13.37
CA GLU A 757 12.00 11.76 12.05
C GLU A 757 12.06 10.57 11.05
N GLU A 758 12.05 10.84 9.75
CA GLU A 758 12.23 9.79 8.73
C GLU A 758 13.67 9.23 8.76
N ILE A 759 13.81 7.91 8.63
CA ILE A 759 15.10 7.21 8.73
C ILE A 759 16.18 7.74 7.77
N THR A 760 15.80 8.16 6.57
CA THR A 760 16.72 8.72 5.58
C THR A 760 17.34 10.03 6.04
N LYS A 761 16.54 10.90 6.68
CA LYS A 761 17.00 12.16 7.25
C LYS A 761 17.88 11.93 8.47
N THR A 762 17.46 11.03 9.37
CA THR A 762 18.24 10.64 10.55
C THR A 762 19.63 10.14 10.17
N LEU A 763 19.72 9.16 9.25
CA LEU A 763 21.02 8.62 8.81
C LEU A 763 21.86 9.68 8.08
N SER A 764 21.25 10.54 7.24
CA SER A 764 21.98 11.63 6.59
C SER A 764 22.62 12.57 7.62
N GLY A 765 21.91 12.91 8.70
CA GLY A 765 22.46 13.75 9.77
C GLY A 765 23.57 13.07 10.57
N LEU A 766 23.40 11.78 10.90
CA LEU A 766 24.46 11.02 11.59
C LEU A 766 25.71 10.86 10.72
N CYS A 767 25.56 10.74 9.40
CA CYS A 767 26.67 10.78 8.46
C CYS A 767 27.45 12.10 8.53
N GLU A 768 26.78 13.24 8.71
CA GLU A 768 27.48 14.54 8.89
C GLU A 768 28.41 14.51 10.11
N LEU A 769 28.01 13.87 11.22
CA LEU A 769 28.90 13.68 12.37
C LEU A 769 30.05 12.72 12.07
N ALA A 770 29.78 11.64 11.32
CA ALA A 770 30.79 10.64 10.94
C ALA A 770 31.92 11.21 10.07
N LEU A 771 31.68 12.34 9.39
CA LEU A 771 32.65 13.10 8.59
C LEU A 771 33.51 14.06 9.41
N THR A 772 33.32 14.13 10.72
CA THR A 772 34.06 15.01 11.63
C THR A 772 34.71 14.24 12.76
N LYS A 773 35.38 14.95 13.65
CA LYS A 773 35.87 14.38 14.92
C LYS A 773 34.77 13.98 15.91
N PHE A 774 33.50 14.22 15.58
CA PHE A 774 32.34 13.78 16.36
C PHE A 774 31.85 12.39 15.92
N ASP A 775 32.61 11.66 15.12
CA ASP A 775 32.25 10.35 14.59
C ASP A 775 31.94 9.31 15.67
N MET A 776 32.73 9.27 16.74
CA MET A 776 32.47 8.40 17.90
C MET A 776 31.18 8.78 18.64
N TYR A 777 30.78 10.06 18.62
CA TYR A 777 29.49 10.47 19.14
C TYR A 777 28.35 10.04 18.20
N GLY A 778 28.55 10.09 16.88
CA GLY A 778 27.63 9.54 15.89
C GLY A 778 27.38 8.04 16.08
N ASP A 779 28.44 7.25 16.29
CA ASP A 779 28.34 5.82 16.64
C ASP A 779 27.58 5.61 17.96
N TYR A 780 27.90 6.38 18.99
CA TYR A 780 27.22 6.32 20.29
C TYR A 780 25.72 6.64 20.19
N LEU A 781 25.34 7.70 19.47
CA LEU A 781 23.95 8.09 19.29
C LEU A 781 23.18 7.04 18.48
N LEU A 782 23.79 6.51 17.42
CA LEU A 782 23.25 5.42 16.62
C LEU A 782 22.99 4.17 17.48
N PHE A 783 23.94 3.79 18.35
CA PHE A 783 23.80 2.67 19.27
C PHE A 783 22.66 2.88 20.28
N ASN A 784 22.54 4.07 20.87
CA ASN A 784 21.47 4.35 21.82
C ASN A 784 20.08 4.36 21.16
N ALA A 785 19.99 4.74 19.89
CA ALA A 785 18.74 4.72 19.12
C ALA A 785 18.46 3.37 18.42
N LYS A 786 19.28 2.33 18.63
CA LYS A 786 19.27 1.07 17.84
C LYS A 786 17.91 0.44 17.62
N LYS A 787 17.08 0.35 18.68
CA LYS A 787 15.75 -0.30 18.60
C LYS A 787 14.84 0.40 17.58
N ILE A 788 14.88 1.73 17.55
CA ILE A 788 14.06 2.55 16.64
C ILE A 788 14.64 2.50 15.23
N ILE A 789 15.96 2.60 15.11
CA ILE A 789 16.67 2.56 13.82
C ILE A 789 16.41 1.24 13.11
N ILE A 790 16.61 0.09 13.79
CA ILE A 790 16.37 -1.24 13.22
C ILE A 790 14.93 -1.36 12.73
N LYS A 791 13.96 -1.03 13.60
CA LYS A 791 12.53 -1.08 13.23
C LYS A 791 12.22 -0.26 11.97
N LYS A 792 12.73 0.98 11.89
CA LYS A 792 12.49 1.86 10.73
C LYS A 792 13.21 1.39 9.46
N VAL A 793 14.40 0.84 9.59
CA VAL A 793 15.18 0.28 8.47
C VAL A 793 14.52 -0.99 7.93
N GLU A 794 14.04 -1.89 8.81
CA GLU A 794 13.32 -3.10 8.41
C GLU A 794 12.00 -2.81 7.69
N GLN A 795 11.28 -1.76 8.09
CA GLN A 795 10.06 -1.31 7.39
C GLN A 795 10.31 -0.97 5.92
N ARG A 796 11.55 -0.63 5.53
CA ARG A 796 11.93 -0.28 4.17
C ARG A 796 12.70 -1.39 3.46
N LYS A 797 12.80 -2.60 4.05
CA LYS A 797 13.64 -3.71 3.54
C LYS A 797 13.32 -4.16 2.11
N LYS A 798 12.09 -3.94 1.63
CA LYS A 798 11.65 -4.28 0.27
C LYS A 798 11.88 -3.14 -0.74
N ASP A 799 12.20 -1.95 -0.26
CA ASP A 799 12.41 -0.77 -1.09
C ASP A 799 13.86 -0.75 -1.61
N GLU A 800 14.07 -0.25 -2.82
CA GLU A 800 15.42 -0.09 -3.41
C GLU A 800 16.35 0.75 -2.53
N ILE A 801 15.78 1.76 -1.84
CA ILE A 801 16.52 2.67 -0.96
C ILE A 801 17.22 1.95 0.21
N TYR A 802 16.73 0.78 0.61
CA TYR A 802 17.34 -0.03 1.66
C TYR A 802 18.78 -0.41 1.28
N ARG A 803 18.99 -0.93 0.06
CA ARG A 803 20.30 -1.36 -0.42
C ARG A 803 21.15 -0.19 -0.91
N VAL A 804 20.53 0.77 -1.61
CA VAL A 804 21.28 1.84 -2.29
C VAL A 804 21.72 2.95 -1.33
N LYS A 805 21.01 3.15 -0.22
CA LYS A 805 21.28 4.26 0.70
C LYS A 805 21.35 3.86 2.17
N LEU A 806 20.34 3.17 2.69
CA LEU A 806 20.23 2.95 4.15
C LEU A 806 21.37 2.07 4.69
N ILE A 807 21.71 0.97 4.01
CA ILE A 807 22.84 0.12 4.41
C ILE A 807 24.18 0.86 4.27
N PRO A 808 24.53 1.46 3.12
CA PRO A 808 25.76 2.23 2.98
C PRO A 808 25.93 3.35 4.02
N ASP A 809 24.85 4.04 4.39
CA ASP A 809 24.91 5.09 5.40
C ASP A 809 25.13 4.51 6.81
N LEU A 810 24.48 3.39 7.15
CA LEU A 810 24.73 2.69 8.43
C LEU A 810 26.18 2.21 8.55
N GLU A 811 26.76 1.68 7.48
CA GLU A 811 28.16 1.23 7.45
C GLU A 811 29.15 2.38 7.69
N LYS A 812 28.86 3.57 7.18
CA LYS A 812 29.69 4.77 7.40
C LYS A 812 29.67 5.24 8.86
N ILE A 813 28.52 5.11 9.53
CA ILE A 813 28.31 5.64 10.89
C ILE A 813 28.75 4.62 11.95
N ALA A 814 28.47 3.33 11.74
CA ALA A 814 28.69 2.27 12.73
C ALA A 814 30.16 1.85 12.83
N LYS A 815 30.98 2.67 13.50
CA LYS A 815 32.43 2.46 13.62
C LYS A 815 32.82 1.51 14.76
N ASP A 816 32.03 1.44 15.83
CA ASP A 816 32.33 0.65 17.03
C ASP A 816 31.07 -0.02 17.62
N LYS A 817 30.44 0.57 18.64
CA LYS A 817 29.34 -0.05 19.38
C LYS A 817 28.12 -0.28 18.50
N ALA A 818 27.87 0.60 17.54
CA ALA A 818 26.73 0.48 16.64
C ALA A 818 26.87 -0.63 15.59
N LYS A 819 28.04 -1.29 15.45
CA LYS A 819 28.22 -2.44 14.54
C LYS A 819 27.25 -3.59 14.81
N ILE A 820 26.72 -3.70 16.04
CA ILE A 820 25.68 -4.67 16.37
C ILE A 820 24.40 -4.50 15.52
N ILE A 821 24.08 -3.28 15.10
CA ILE A 821 22.92 -2.98 14.25
C ILE A 821 23.07 -3.63 12.87
N LEU A 822 24.27 -3.59 12.30
CA LEU A 822 24.56 -4.23 11.02
C LEU A 822 24.35 -5.76 11.13
N LYS A 823 24.86 -6.36 12.21
CA LYS A 823 24.68 -7.79 12.50
C LYS A 823 23.21 -8.17 12.67
N GLU A 824 22.43 -7.38 13.41
CA GLU A 824 21.00 -7.64 13.65
C GLU A 824 20.16 -7.53 12.38
N LEU A 825 20.52 -6.64 11.46
CA LEU A 825 19.88 -6.51 10.15
C LEU A 825 20.25 -7.63 9.16
N LYS A 826 21.14 -8.56 9.56
CA LYS A 826 21.73 -9.63 8.73
C LYS A 826 22.46 -9.09 7.50
N ILE A 827 23.23 -8.01 7.70
CA ILE A 827 24.12 -7.42 6.71
C ILE A 827 25.50 -8.06 6.85
#